data_AF-A0A7G2THP9-F1
#
_entry.id   AF-A0A7G2THP9-F1
#
_cell.length_a   1.000
_cell.length_b   1.000
_cell.length_c   1.000
_cell.angle_alpha   90.00
_cell.angle_beta   90.00
_cell.angle_gamma   90.00
#
_symmetry.space_group_name_H-M   'P 1'
#
loop_
_entity.id
_entity.type
_entity.pdbx_description
1 polymer ?
#
loop_
_entity_poly.entity_id
_entity_poly.type
_entity_poly.pdbx_seq_one_letter_code
_entity_poly.pdbx_strand_id
1 'polypeptide(L)'
;MVTIQTGSATGLDGPNDCAALAGRAQSQLSKGRLDAAEADFLRVHAADPLHRESWLGRLEVARKRKDATACLRLADEALRVLPGDQGIAEAAGRALIHLHCFDEAVALLDAAIQRQARPKDALVLAHAVALRRAGDHEAARRLHDALLERNPKGIVTWLSLVQGLIAQGEIGEALAQCEAGLAANPGALRLRRLQADVLRRSGRRGEGIEILEDLRRERPTDHGTGLALAAMLREAGRLDAAEQLYRTLLSEAPDSRPALDGCVELADARGDREGAMTLLEQAMSSGPARPAWLLQMASLALKSEDFPRARDWLDRLSGSVARLDDGQLASLMKLADRAQRPELVATVIRHVGGRDGPITPELARAMLKSAHHAGDEALQHRLELALAERVAAPMRDAFRVRAARLCRGPVEALALLREISGPVRTPTQAAGLGEALTEAGRSKLAVRYLRLCHRRWPDTPALRRRLMQAYVRSGETEEARHWLDTLDQGRNPAEIDGLRQLLAMETGQMAEAARLIRAQIANGQRGAGDLSLLRALLALGRLEDAEAETVAIKTAPGQSRKLASQFGIVHLGALVSELRLYEDQRRRRPGKAPPVDLVRTHYFAAKEVIDAWQTVHPWDARPAVPSTVPRRIVQYWNRTEVPASIRAIMESWRKVPGWHYTLFDRGSALRWLRDTYGAEHVRAFKLANHVAEESDFLRLCLLLADGGIYADADDLLTGTPEALLQYGAGLVVFPEPTLSSIENNLLCAPRGHAVIARAVDLSLRALLGRDNDSTWSKTGPGMLTRATALHLIEDPEAALSDTHLLPRALLHRQVHPHMALPYKSTAQYWNAQTGEVSHAVRTALSEVVKVPYSGQSHRMAAT
;
A
#
# COMPACT_ATOMS: atom_id res chain seq x y z
N MET A 1 5.30 -59.24 -33.12
CA MET A 1 4.78 -58.83 -34.45
C MET A 1 3.80 -57.70 -34.25
N VAL A 2 4.29 -56.47 -34.31
CA VAL A 2 3.47 -55.27 -34.54
C VAL A 2 4.19 -54.54 -35.66
N THR A 3 3.51 -54.45 -36.79
CA THR A 3 4.01 -53.99 -38.08
C THR A 3 4.23 -52.49 -38.00
N ILE A 4 5.49 -52.05 -37.99
CA ILE A 4 5.84 -50.64 -38.19
C ILE A 4 5.65 -50.37 -39.69
N GLN A 5 4.59 -49.63 -40.03
CA GLN A 5 4.45 -49.05 -41.37
C GLN A 5 5.58 -48.05 -41.59
N THR A 6 6.54 -48.46 -42.42
CA THR A 6 7.54 -47.58 -43.02
C THR A 6 6.86 -46.67 -44.04
N GLY A 7 6.37 -45.52 -43.57
CA GLY A 7 6.06 -44.38 -44.44
C GLY A 7 7.37 -43.77 -44.94
N SER A 8 7.55 -43.76 -46.26
CA SER A 8 8.72 -43.24 -46.96
C SER A 8 8.97 -41.76 -46.62
N ALA A 9 9.94 -41.51 -45.73
CA ALA A 9 10.58 -40.21 -45.61
C ALA A 9 11.51 -40.05 -46.81
N THR A 10 11.14 -39.18 -47.74
CA THR A 10 12.08 -38.64 -48.74
C THR A 10 13.29 -38.07 -48.00
N GLY A 11 14.46 -38.66 -48.24
CA GLY A 11 15.72 -38.32 -47.62
C GLY A 11 16.06 -36.84 -47.82
N LEU A 12 16.47 -36.21 -46.72
CA LEU A 12 17.21 -34.95 -46.77
C LEU A 12 18.67 -35.34 -47.00
N ASP A 13 19.10 -35.28 -48.25
CA ASP A 13 20.44 -35.70 -48.68
C ASP A 13 21.42 -34.52 -48.53
N GLY A 14 21.80 -34.20 -47.27
CA GLY A 14 23.02 -33.46 -46.96
C GLY A 14 22.94 -32.38 -45.88
N PRO A 15 24.10 -31.91 -45.36
CA PRO A 15 24.18 -30.84 -44.34
C PRO A 15 23.55 -29.51 -44.77
N ASN A 16 23.46 -29.24 -46.08
CA ASN A 16 22.79 -28.05 -46.63
C ASN A 16 21.28 -28.05 -46.40
N ASP A 17 20.63 -29.22 -46.33
CA ASP A 17 19.19 -29.33 -46.11
C ASP A 17 18.81 -29.08 -44.63
N CYS A 18 19.65 -29.51 -43.69
CA CYS A 18 19.47 -29.22 -42.27
C CYS A 18 19.63 -27.73 -41.97
N ALA A 19 20.61 -27.06 -42.59
CA ALA A 19 20.80 -25.62 -42.44
C ALA A 19 19.62 -24.82 -43.03
N ALA A 20 19.10 -25.22 -44.19
CA ALA A 20 17.93 -24.59 -44.80
C ALA A 20 16.66 -24.75 -43.95
N LEU A 21 16.43 -25.94 -43.38
CA LEU A 21 15.32 -26.21 -42.48
C LEU A 21 15.45 -25.44 -41.15
N ALA A 22 16.64 -25.37 -40.57
CA ALA A 22 16.91 -24.58 -39.36
C ALA A 22 16.67 -23.08 -39.61
N GLY A 23 17.12 -22.56 -40.75
CA GLY A 23 16.85 -21.18 -41.17
C GLY A 23 15.36 -20.89 -41.36
N ARG A 24 14.62 -21.84 -41.94
CA ARG A 24 13.16 -21.73 -42.08
C ARG A 24 12.45 -21.75 -40.72
N ALA A 25 12.83 -22.67 -39.83
CA ALA A 25 12.31 -22.77 -38.47
C ALA A 25 12.54 -21.46 -37.69
N GLN A 26 13.73 -20.87 -37.81
CA GLN A 26 14.06 -19.60 -37.18
C GLN A 26 13.22 -18.43 -37.74
N SER A 27 12.96 -18.42 -39.05
CA SER A 27 12.08 -17.42 -39.68
C SER A 27 10.62 -17.57 -39.22
N GLN A 28 10.15 -18.80 -39.02
CA GLN A 28 8.80 -19.05 -38.50
C GLN A 28 8.66 -18.67 -37.03
N LEU A 29 9.71 -18.93 -36.23
CA LEU A 29 9.79 -18.56 -34.83
C LEU A 29 9.75 -17.03 -34.65
N SER A 30 10.45 -16.27 -35.49
CA SER A 30 10.41 -14.80 -35.48
C SER A 30 9.03 -14.25 -35.88
N LYS A 31 8.31 -14.96 -36.75
CA LYS A 31 6.92 -14.67 -37.15
C LYS A 31 5.87 -15.19 -36.15
N GLY A 32 6.28 -15.80 -35.05
CA GLY A 32 5.38 -16.30 -34.00
C GLY A 32 4.62 -17.59 -34.34
N ARG A 33 4.98 -18.28 -35.42
CA ARG A 33 4.36 -19.56 -35.84
C ARG A 33 5.04 -20.72 -35.12
N LEU A 34 4.74 -20.88 -33.82
CA LEU A 34 5.47 -21.78 -32.92
C LEU A 34 5.37 -23.26 -33.34
N ASP A 35 4.19 -23.72 -33.77
CA ASP A 35 3.98 -25.13 -34.13
C ASP A 35 4.73 -25.53 -35.40
N ALA A 36 4.73 -24.64 -36.41
CA ALA A 36 5.48 -24.85 -37.64
C ALA A 36 6.99 -24.83 -37.37
N ALA A 37 7.46 -23.88 -36.55
CA ALA A 37 8.86 -23.77 -36.18
C ALA A 37 9.34 -25.02 -35.43
N GLU A 38 8.53 -25.52 -34.49
CA GLU A 38 8.84 -26.75 -33.76
C GLU A 38 8.86 -27.97 -34.67
N ALA A 39 7.91 -28.10 -35.59
CA ALA A 39 7.90 -29.20 -36.55
C ALA A 39 9.17 -29.22 -37.41
N ASP A 40 9.62 -28.04 -37.87
CA ASP A 40 10.86 -27.93 -38.64
C ASP A 40 12.10 -28.19 -37.78
N PHE A 41 12.15 -27.70 -36.54
CA PHE A 41 13.24 -28.04 -35.61
C PHE A 41 13.28 -29.53 -35.26
N LEU A 42 12.13 -30.21 -35.14
CA LEU A 42 12.07 -31.66 -34.94
C LEU A 42 12.59 -32.44 -36.15
N ARG A 43 12.34 -31.96 -37.37
CA ARG A 43 12.91 -32.55 -38.59
C ARG A 43 14.42 -32.37 -38.67
N VAL A 44 14.92 -31.18 -38.32
CA VAL A 44 16.38 -30.94 -38.22
C VAL A 44 16.98 -31.86 -37.15
N HIS A 45 16.33 -31.96 -35.99
CA HIS A 45 16.79 -32.81 -34.90
C HIS A 45 16.79 -34.31 -35.25
N ALA A 46 15.81 -34.78 -36.02
CA ALA A 46 15.75 -36.17 -36.49
C ALA A 46 16.86 -36.49 -37.50
N ALA A 47 17.28 -35.52 -38.32
CA ALA A 47 18.35 -35.69 -39.30
C ALA A 47 19.75 -35.50 -38.68
N ASP A 48 19.90 -34.56 -37.75
CA ASP A 48 21.14 -34.28 -37.02
C ASP A 48 20.84 -33.96 -35.53
N PRO A 49 20.90 -34.96 -34.64
CA PRO A 49 20.70 -34.77 -33.20
C PRO A 49 21.75 -33.88 -32.53
N LEU A 50 22.92 -33.68 -33.16
CA LEU A 50 24.00 -32.81 -32.67
C LEU A 50 23.84 -31.36 -33.15
N HIS A 51 22.82 -31.06 -33.96
CA HIS A 51 22.57 -29.73 -34.48
C HIS A 51 22.18 -28.74 -33.38
N ARG A 52 23.16 -27.97 -32.89
CA ARG A 52 23.01 -27.03 -31.78
C ARG A 52 21.85 -26.04 -31.91
N GLU A 53 21.67 -25.45 -33.09
CA GLU A 53 20.62 -24.42 -33.30
C GLU A 53 19.20 -25.01 -33.19
N SER A 54 19.03 -26.31 -33.44
CA SER A 54 17.72 -26.97 -33.28
C SER A 54 17.31 -27.04 -31.81
N TRP A 55 18.26 -27.31 -30.91
CA TRP A 55 18.04 -27.33 -29.46
C TRP A 55 17.73 -25.93 -28.92
N LEU A 56 18.51 -24.92 -29.34
CA LEU A 56 18.26 -23.53 -28.96
C LEU A 56 16.88 -23.03 -29.45
N GLY A 57 16.52 -23.37 -30.69
CA GLY A 57 15.22 -23.07 -31.26
C GLY A 57 14.07 -23.69 -30.48
N ARG A 58 14.18 -24.97 -30.09
CA ARG A 58 13.17 -25.67 -29.28
C ARG A 58 13.06 -25.12 -27.86
N LEU A 59 14.18 -24.76 -27.21
CA LEU A 59 14.17 -24.07 -25.91
C LEU A 59 13.46 -22.71 -26.00
N GLU A 60 13.69 -21.94 -27.07
CA GLU A 60 13.01 -20.67 -27.31
C GLU A 60 11.51 -20.85 -27.61
N VAL A 61 11.13 -21.92 -28.33
CA VAL A 61 9.71 -22.30 -28.51
C VAL A 61 9.05 -22.59 -27.16
N ALA A 62 9.66 -23.44 -26.33
CA ALA A 62 9.13 -23.77 -24.99
C ALA A 62 8.98 -22.51 -24.13
N ARG A 63 9.98 -21.63 -24.16
CA ARG A 63 9.94 -20.33 -23.47
C ARG A 63 8.79 -19.44 -23.97
N LYS A 64 8.58 -19.34 -25.28
CA LYS A 64 7.48 -18.55 -25.88
C LYS A 64 6.11 -19.14 -25.57
N ARG A 65 5.99 -20.47 -25.46
CA ARG A 65 4.76 -21.17 -25.03
C ARG A 65 4.52 -21.10 -23.53
N LYS A 66 5.49 -20.61 -22.75
CA LYS A 66 5.48 -20.61 -21.28
C LYS A 66 5.42 -22.03 -20.67
N ASP A 67 5.96 -23.02 -21.37
CA ASP A 67 5.96 -24.42 -20.92
C ASP A 67 7.26 -24.76 -20.18
N ALA A 68 7.21 -24.69 -18.85
CA ALA A 68 8.35 -24.99 -17.97
C ALA A 68 8.74 -26.46 -17.99
N THR A 69 7.77 -27.38 -18.04
CA THR A 69 8.03 -28.82 -18.04
C THR A 69 8.71 -29.25 -19.33
N ALA A 70 8.26 -28.75 -20.48
CA ALA A 70 8.93 -28.99 -21.75
C ALA A 70 10.33 -28.36 -21.77
N CYS A 71 10.50 -27.15 -21.23
CA CYS A 71 11.80 -26.49 -21.15
C CYS A 71 12.82 -27.31 -20.34
N LEU A 72 12.42 -27.83 -19.16
CA LEU A 72 13.28 -28.66 -18.30
C LEU A 72 13.67 -29.97 -19.00
N ARG A 73 12.69 -30.69 -19.55
CA ARG A 73 12.95 -31.94 -20.28
C ARG A 73 13.88 -31.72 -21.48
N LEU A 74 13.63 -30.66 -22.26
CA LEU A 74 14.47 -30.30 -23.41
C LEU A 74 15.89 -29.95 -22.97
N ALA A 75 16.05 -29.24 -21.84
CA ALA A 75 17.36 -28.91 -21.31
C ALA A 75 18.13 -30.16 -20.85
N ASP A 76 17.47 -31.09 -20.15
CA ASP A 76 18.05 -32.36 -19.71
C ASP A 76 18.41 -33.28 -20.88
N GLU A 77 17.59 -33.33 -21.93
CA GLU A 77 17.89 -34.06 -23.16
C GLU A 77 19.06 -33.43 -23.91
N ALA A 78 19.02 -32.12 -24.13
CA ALA A 78 20.07 -31.40 -24.85
C ALA A 78 21.43 -31.50 -24.16
N LEU A 79 21.47 -31.38 -22.83
CA LEU A 79 22.70 -31.50 -22.03
C LEU A 79 23.16 -32.94 -21.81
N ARG A 80 22.33 -33.95 -22.13
CA ARG A 80 22.80 -35.36 -22.23
C ARG A 80 23.49 -35.62 -23.56
N VAL A 81 22.96 -35.07 -24.65
CA VAL A 81 23.51 -35.23 -26.00
C VAL A 81 24.74 -34.35 -26.22
N LEU A 82 24.73 -33.12 -25.69
CA LEU A 82 25.80 -32.13 -25.78
C LEU A 82 26.24 -31.65 -24.38
N PRO A 83 26.88 -32.52 -23.56
CA PRO A 83 27.15 -32.26 -22.15
C PRO A 83 28.14 -31.12 -21.84
N GLY A 84 28.89 -30.66 -22.84
CA GLY A 84 29.84 -29.54 -22.73
C GLY A 84 29.39 -28.23 -23.39
N ASP A 85 28.19 -28.18 -24.01
CA ASP A 85 27.74 -26.96 -24.70
C ASP A 85 27.25 -25.91 -23.71
N GLN A 86 28.15 -24.96 -23.42
CA GLN A 86 27.88 -23.85 -22.51
C GLN A 86 26.71 -22.97 -22.96
N GLY A 87 26.47 -22.85 -24.27
CA GLY A 87 25.43 -21.97 -24.79
C GLY A 87 24.03 -22.59 -24.72
N ILE A 88 23.91 -23.92 -24.80
CA ILE A 88 22.66 -24.63 -24.48
C ILE A 88 22.34 -24.47 -22.99
N ALA A 89 23.32 -24.66 -22.11
CA ALA A 89 23.13 -24.45 -20.66
C ALA A 89 22.71 -23.00 -20.34
N GLU A 90 23.37 -22.01 -20.95
CA GLU A 90 23.00 -20.59 -20.82
C GLU A 90 21.57 -20.32 -21.31
N ALA A 91 21.22 -20.81 -22.50
CA ALA A 91 19.90 -20.59 -23.09
C ALA A 91 18.78 -21.27 -22.26
N ALA A 92 19.00 -22.49 -21.80
CA ALA A 92 18.09 -23.21 -20.91
C ALA A 92 17.91 -22.48 -19.58
N GLY A 93 19.01 -22.10 -18.92
CA GLY A 93 18.96 -21.34 -17.67
C GLY A 93 18.22 -20.01 -17.83
N ARG A 94 18.47 -19.26 -18.90
CA ARG A 94 17.73 -18.01 -19.21
C ARG A 94 16.25 -18.27 -19.47
N ALA A 95 15.90 -19.34 -20.18
CA ALA A 95 14.52 -19.72 -20.41
C ALA A 95 13.82 -20.03 -19.07
N LEU A 96 14.44 -20.81 -18.19
CA LEU A 96 13.92 -21.12 -16.85
C LEU A 96 13.76 -19.87 -15.97
N ILE A 97 14.72 -18.93 -16.00
CA ILE A 97 14.58 -17.63 -15.32
C ILE A 97 13.36 -16.86 -15.84
N HIS A 98 13.10 -16.88 -17.16
CA HIS A 98 11.92 -16.24 -17.75
C HIS A 98 10.60 -16.94 -17.40
N LEU A 99 10.66 -18.24 -17.10
CA LEU A 99 9.52 -19.07 -16.70
C LEU A 99 9.32 -19.08 -15.17
N HIS A 100 10.12 -18.30 -14.43
CA HIS A 100 10.09 -18.22 -12.97
C HIS A 100 10.48 -19.53 -12.23
N CYS A 101 11.18 -20.44 -12.91
CA CYS A 101 11.77 -21.64 -12.34
C CYS A 101 13.21 -21.35 -11.88
N PHE A 102 13.34 -20.61 -10.77
CA PHE A 102 14.63 -20.06 -10.36
C PHE A 102 15.57 -21.11 -9.76
N ASP A 103 15.05 -22.03 -8.94
CA ASP A 103 15.85 -23.04 -8.26
C ASP A 103 16.41 -24.06 -9.27
N GLU A 104 15.60 -24.45 -10.25
CA GLU A 104 16.02 -25.34 -11.34
C GLU A 104 17.02 -24.64 -12.27
N ALA A 105 16.83 -23.34 -12.53
CA ALA A 105 17.80 -22.56 -13.30
C ALA A 105 19.17 -22.49 -12.57
N VAL A 106 19.16 -22.28 -11.25
CA VAL A 106 20.38 -22.27 -10.43
C VAL A 106 21.07 -23.63 -10.51
N ALA A 107 20.34 -24.72 -10.24
CA ALA A 107 20.91 -26.07 -10.24
C ALA A 107 21.52 -26.46 -11.60
N LEU A 108 20.81 -26.16 -12.70
CA LEU A 108 21.27 -26.44 -14.06
C LEU A 108 22.53 -25.62 -14.41
N LEU A 109 22.52 -24.33 -14.10
CA LEU A 109 23.63 -23.43 -14.44
C LEU A 109 24.86 -23.71 -13.59
N ASP A 110 24.69 -24.01 -12.29
CA ASP A 110 25.79 -24.42 -11.42
C ASP A 110 26.42 -25.73 -11.90
N ALA A 111 25.61 -26.76 -12.17
CA ALA A 111 26.10 -28.03 -12.71
C ALA A 111 26.84 -27.87 -14.05
N ALA A 112 26.36 -26.98 -14.92
CA ALA A 112 27.02 -26.67 -16.18
C ALA A 112 28.37 -25.96 -15.96
N ILE A 113 28.45 -25.04 -15.00
CA ILE A 113 29.69 -24.31 -14.65
C ILE A 113 30.74 -25.27 -14.06
N GLN A 114 30.35 -26.17 -13.14
CA GLN A 114 31.28 -27.11 -12.48
C GLN A 114 31.93 -28.10 -13.46
N ARG A 115 31.28 -28.42 -14.58
CA ARG A 115 31.80 -29.33 -15.61
C ARG A 115 32.84 -28.71 -16.54
N GLN A 116 33.15 -27.42 -16.36
CA GLN A 116 33.96 -26.66 -17.31
C GLN A 116 35.22 -26.10 -16.65
N ALA A 117 36.37 -26.37 -17.25
CA ALA A 117 37.64 -25.78 -16.80
C ALA A 117 37.69 -24.26 -16.97
N ARG A 118 36.93 -23.71 -17.94
CA ARG A 118 36.79 -22.27 -18.18
C ARG A 118 35.35 -21.93 -18.61
N PRO A 119 34.46 -21.56 -17.67
CA PRO A 119 33.11 -21.14 -18.00
C PRO A 119 33.11 -19.76 -18.67
N LYS A 120 32.30 -19.62 -19.74
CA LYS A 120 32.04 -18.34 -20.41
C LYS A 120 31.34 -17.38 -19.47
N ASP A 121 31.70 -16.10 -19.56
CA ASP A 121 31.14 -15.04 -18.73
C ASP A 121 29.61 -14.96 -18.85
N ALA A 122 29.04 -15.23 -20.03
CA ALA A 122 27.60 -15.24 -20.26
C ALA A 122 26.86 -16.33 -19.46
N LEU A 123 27.47 -17.51 -19.31
CA LEU A 123 26.94 -18.62 -18.49
C LEU A 123 26.98 -18.26 -17.00
N VAL A 124 28.11 -17.71 -16.53
CA VAL A 124 28.28 -17.27 -15.14
C VAL A 124 27.33 -16.11 -14.81
N LEU A 125 27.10 -15.19 -15.75
CA LEU A 125 26.16 -14.09 -15.59
C LEU A 125 24.71 -14.60 -15.52
N ALA A 126 24.34 -15.58 -16.36
CA ALA A 126 23.03 -16.22 -16.27
C ALA A 126 22.82 -16.86 -14.89
N HIS A 127 23.85 -17.49 -14.33
CA HIS A 127 23.83 -18.06 -12.98
C HIS A 127 23.65 -16.98 -11.91
N ALA A 128 24.40 -15.89 -11.98
CA ALA A 128 24.26 -14.75 -11.08
C ALA A 128 22.84 -14.15 -11.12
N VAL A 129 22.22 -14.06 -12.30
CA VAL A 129 20.83 -13.62 -12.45
C VAL A 129 19.86 -14.62 -11.84
N ALA A 130 20.07 -15.94 -12.03
CA ALA A 130 19.24 -16.98 -11.43
C ALA A 130 19.28 -16.92 -9.89
N LEU A 131 20.48 -16.89 -9.30
CA LEU A 131 20.69 -16.78 -7.85
C LEU A 131 20.00 -15.53 -7.28
N ARG A 132 20.17 -14.39 -7.96
CA ARG A 132 19.52 -13.14 -7.57
C ARG A 132 17.99 -13.25 -7.58
N ARG A 133 17.41 -13.96 -8.56
CA ARG A 133 15.95 -14.15 -8.65
C ARG A 133 15.44 -15.22 -7.68
N ALA A 134 16.27 -16.20 -7.32
CA ALA A 134 16.01 -17.18 -6.26
C ALA A 134 16.12 -16.57 -4.84
N GLY A 135 16.77 -15.40 -4.72
CA GLY A 135 16.92 -14.67 -3.45
C GLY A 135 18.30 -14.78 -2.82
N ASP A 136 19.23 -15.54 -3.40
CA ASP A 136 20.62 -15.60 -2.97
C ASP A 136 21.43 -14.45 -3.57
N HIS A 137 21.24 -13.29 -2.95
CA HIS A 137 21.83 -12.02 -3.34
C HIS A 137 23.34 -11.96 -3.15
N GLU A 138 23.86 -12.59 -2.09
CA GLU A 138 25.28 -12.62 -1.77
C GLU A 138 26.06 -13.50 -2.74
N ALA A 139 25.54 -14.69 -3.07
CA ALA A 139 26.16 -15.53 -4.09
C ALA A 139 26.14 -14.86 -5.47
N ALA A 140 25.02 -14.22 -5.83
CA ALA A 140 24.94 -13.45 -7.07
C ALA A 140 25.97 -12.30 -7.11
N ARG A 141 26.17 -11.59 -5.99
CA ARG A 141 27.16 -10.51 -5.89
C ARG A 141 28.58 -11.02 -6.09
N ARG A 142 28.98 -12.11 -5.41
CA ARG A 142 30.30 -12.73 -5.61
C ARG A 142 30.58 -13.10 -7.07
N LEU A 143 29.56 -13.60 -7.79
CA LEU A 143 29.70 -13.90 -9.22
C LEU A 143 29.84 -12.64 -10.08
N HIS A 144 29.12 -11.55 -9.76
CA HIS A 144 29.31 -10.27 -10.46
C HIS A 144 30.72 -9.71 -10.22
N ASP A 145 31.22 -9.76 -8.98
CA ASP A 145 32.55 -9.27 -8.63
C ASP A 145 33.63 -10.07 -9.37
N ALA A 146 33.56 -11.40 -9.36
CA ALA A 146 34.48 -12.26 -10.12
C ALA A 146 34.43 -12.01 -11.64
N LEU A 147 33.25 -11.70 -12.18
CA LEU A 147 33.10 -11.33 -13.60
C LEU A 147 33.73 -9.97 -13.91
N LEU A 148 33.63 -9.00 -13.00
CA LEU A 148 34.23 -7.67 -13.16
C LEU A 148 35.75 -7.69 -12.94
N GLU A 149 36.28 -8.57 -12.10
CA GLU A 149 37.72 -8.81 -12.00
C GLU A 149 38.29 -9.36 -13.32
N ARG A 150 37.58 -10.30 -13.95
CA ARG A 150 37.96 -10.87 -15.26
C ARG A 150 37.80 -9.87 -16.41
N ASN A 151 36.72 -9.09 -16.38
CA ASN A 151 36.41 -8.09 -17.40
C ASN A 151 35.83 -6.81 -16.79
N PRO A 152 36.70 -5.84 -16.41
CA PRO A 152 36.28 -4.59 -15.80
C PRO A 152 35.37 -3.71 -16.68
N LYS A 153 35.41 -3.91 -18.00
CA LYS A 153 34.59 -3.18 -18.99
C LYS A 153 33.30 -3.92 -19.36
N GLY A 154 32.96 -5.00 -18.65
CA GLY A 154 31.76 -5.80 -18.89
C GLY A 154 30.46 -5.05 -18.55
N ILE A 155 29.92 -4.25 -19.49
CA ILE A 155 28.72 -3.42 -19.28
C ILE A 155 27.52 -4.26 -18.79
N VAL A 156 27.32 -5.47 -19.32
CA VAL A 156 26.18 -6.31 -18.94
C VAL A 156 26.27 -6.75 -17.48
N THR A 157 27.48 -7.01 -16.97
CA THR A 157 27.74 -7.35 -15.57
C THR A 157 27.43 -6.17 -14.66
N TRP A 158 27.92 -4.97 -14.99
CA TRP A 158 27.60 -3.73 -14.26
C TRP A 158 26.08 -3.48 -14.20
N LEU A 159 25.38 -3.63 -15.32
CA LEU A 159 23.92 -3.48 -15.37
C LEU A 159 23.20 -4.50 -14.47
N SER A 160 23.64 -5.75 -14.47
CA SER A 160 23.05 -6.81 -13.65
C SER A 160 23.28 -6.57 -12.15
N LEU A 161 24.49 -6.15 -11.77
CA LEU A 161 24.86 -5.80 -10.40
C LEU A 161 23.99 -4.65 -9.87
N VAL A 162 23.97 -3.53 -10.58
CA VAL A 162 23.18 -2.35 -10.19
C VAL A 162 21.68 -2.69 -10.11
N GLN A 163 21.14 -3.46 -11.06
CA GLN A 163 19.75 -3.92 -11.00
C GLN A 163 19.46 -4.81 -9.79
N GLY A 164 20.45 -5.59 -9.33
CA GLY A 164 20.34 -6.37 -8.10
C GLY A 164 20.26 -5.50 -6.86
N LEU A 165 21.14 -4.51 -6.76
CA LEU A 165 21.14 -3.55 -5.65
C LEU A 165 19.84 -2.74 -5.60
N ILE A 166 19.31 -2.32 -6.76
CA ILE A 166 17.99 -1.68 -6.85
C ILE A 166 16.89 -2.60 -6.31
N ALA A 167 16.90 -3.88 -6.68
CA ALA A 167 15.88 -4.84 -6.25
C ALA A 167 15.92 -5.10 -4.73
N GLN A 168 17.11 -4.99 -4.12
CA GLN A 168 17.33 -5.12 -2.67
C GLN A 168 16.97 -3.84 -1.90
N GLY A 169 16.80 -2.71 -2.60
CA GLY A 169 16.57 -1.40 -2.00
C GLY A 169 17.86 -0.70 -1.54
N GLU A 170 19.02 -1.21 -1.92
CA GLU A 170 20.34 -0.64 -1.61
C GLU A 170 20.68 0.48 -2.61
N ILE A 171 19.87 1.54 -2.59
CA ILE A 171 19.92 2.61 -3.60
C ILE A 171 21.24 3.40 -3.56
N GLY A 172 21.81 3.60 -2.37
CA GLY A 172 23.09 4.29 -2.22
C GLY A 172 24.25 3.54 -2.87
N GLU A 173 24.32 2.23 -2.65
CA GLU A 173 25.35 1.40 -3.26
C GLU A 173 25.11 1.20 -4.75
N ALA A 174 23.85 1.08 -5.19
CA ALA A 174 23.50 1.06 -6.61
C ALA A 174 24.03 2.30 -7.35
N LEU A 175 23.99 3.49 -6.71
CA LEU A 175 24.52 4.72 -7.29
C LEU A 175 26.05 4.69 -7.39
N ALA A 176 26.74 4.25 -6.33
CA ALA A 176 28.20 4.11 -6.33
C ALA A 176 28.67 3.11 -7.41
N GLN A 177 27.96 1.99 -7.59
CA GLN A 177 28.28 1.02 -8.64
C GLN A 177 27.95 1.56 -10.05
N CYS A 178 26.95 2.42 -10.20
CA CYS A 178 26.71 3.16 -11.44
C CYS A 178 27.91 4.05 -11.79
N GLU A 179 28.43 4.80 -10.82
CA GLU A 179 29.60 5.69 -11.02
C GLU A 179 30.86 4.91 -11.36
N ALA A 180 31.15 3.81 -10.63
CA ALA A 180 32.27 2.92 -10.93
C ALA A 180 32.15 2.30 -12.33
N GLY A 181 30.96 1.82 -12.69
CA GLY A 181 30.69 1.27 -14.02
C GLY A 181 30.83 2.29 -15.15
N LEU A 182 30.47 3.56 -14.91
CA LEU A 182 30.64 4.66 -15.86
C LEU A 182 32.08 5.16 -15.95
N ALA A 183 32.85 5.12 -14.86
CA ALA A 183 34.29 5.38 -14.91
C ALA A 183 35.02 4.34 -15.78
N ALA A 184 34.64 3.06 -15.66
CA ALA A 184 35.14 1.99 -16.51
C ALA A 184 34.59 2.06 -17.96
N ASN A 185 33.39 2.61 -18.15
CA ASN A 185 32.68 2.69 -19.43
C ASN A 185 32.02 4.06 -19.68
N PRO A 186 32.79 5.12 -20.00
CA PRO A 186 32.25 6.49 -20.07
C PRO A 186 31.11 6.69 -21.09
N GLY A 187 31.07 5.88 -22.16
CA GLY A 187 30.04 5.94 -23.21
C GLY A 187 28.84 5.00 -23.02
N ALA A 188 28.73 4.32 -21.87
CA ALA A 188 27.68 3.32 -21.65
C ALA A 188 26.31 3.96 -21.38
N LEU A 189 25.57 4.29 -22.45
CA LEU A 189 24.21 4.87 -22.38
C LEU A 189 23.27 4.10 -21.45
N ARG A 190 23.32 2.76 -21.48
CA ARG A 190 22.48 1.91 -20.63
C ARG A 190 22.77 2.11 -19.14
N LEU A 191 24.03 2.36 -18.77
CA LEU A 191 24.43 2.62 -17.39
C LEU A 191 24.03 4.04 -16.97
N ARG A 192 24.17 5.06 -17.84
CA ARG A 192 23.68 6.42 -17.54
C ARG A 192 22.16 6.47 -17.38
N ARG A 193 21.38 5.76 -18.21
CA ARG A 193 19.92 5.61 -18.01
C ARG A 193 19.58 4.91 -16.70
N LEU A 194 20.37 3.90 -16.32
CA LEU A 194 20.18 3.19 -15.05
C LEU A 194 20.52 4.09 -13.86
N GLN A 195 21.57 4.90 -13.96
CA GLN A 195 21.91 5.94 -12.97
C GLN A 195 20.74 6.91 -12.78
N ALA A 196 20.12 7.37 -13.87
CA ALA A 196 18.92 8.21 -13.79
C ALA A 196 17.75 7.50 -13.07
N ASP A 197 17.51 6.20 -13.32
CA ASP A 197 16.50 5.43 -12.55
C ASP A 197 16.86 5.28 -11.06
N VAL A 198 18.14 5.09 -10.74
CA VAL A 198 18.63 5.04 -9.34
C VAL A 198 18.41 6.39 -8.64
N LEU A 199 18.73 7.50 -9.32
CA LEU A 199 18.50 8.87 -8.81
C LEU A 199 17.01 9.17 -8.60
N ARG A 200 16.16 8.72 -9.52
CA ARG A 200 14.70 8.79 -9.36
C ARG A 200 14.23 8.03 -8.11
N ARG A 201 14.77 6.84 -7.84
CA ARG A 201 14.43 6.03 -6.66
C ARG A 201 15.00 6.59 -5.35
N SER A 202 16.08 7.36 -5.40
CA SER A 202 16.65 8.06 -4.24
C SER A 202 15.97 9.40 -3.92
N GLY A 203 14.95 9.79 -4.70
CA GLY A 203 14.25 11.07 -4.57
C GLY A 203 14.95 12.24 -5.25
N ARG A 204 16.12 12.02 -5.87
CA ARG A 204 16.91 13.00 -6.62
C ARG A 204 16.46 13.05 -8.08
N ARG A 205 15.15 13.24 -8.30
CA ARG A 205 14.53 13.14 -9.63
C ARG A 205 15.04 14.20 -10.61
N GLY A 206 15.34 15.42 -10.14
CA GLY A 206 15.88 16.51 -10.97
C GLY A 206 17.17 16.12 -11.68
N GLU A 207 18.15 15.61 -10.93
CA GLU A 207 19.45 15.17 -11.48
C GLU A 207 19.28 14.00 -12.46
N GLY A 208 18.33 13.09 -12.20
CA GLY A 208 17.99 12.03 -13.13
C GLY A 208 17.41 12.55 -14.46
N ILE A 209 16.62 13.62 -14.42
CA ILE A 209 16.08 14.28 -15.62
C ILE A 209 17.21 14.95 -16.41
N GLU A 210 18.13 15.66 -15.75
CA GLU A 210 19.27 16.30 -16.39
C GLU A 210 20.13 15.28 -17.16
N ILE A 211 20.46 14.14 -16.53
CA ILE A 211 21.21 13.05 -17.19
C ILE A 211 20.49 12.55 -18.45
N LEU A 212 19.16 12.40 -18.39
CA LEU A 212 18.38 11.92 -19.54
C LEU A 212 18.20 12.99 -20.63
N GLU A 213 18.14 14.27 -20.28
CA GLU A 213 18.14 15.40 -21.22
C GLU A 213 19.49 15.53 -21.93
N ASP A 214 20.61 15.40 -21.21
CA ASP A 214 21.96 15.32 -21.76
C ASP A 214 22.09 14.15 -22.76
N LEU A 215 21.69 12.96 -22.34
CA LEU A 215 21.72 11.76 -23.19
C LEU A 215 20.89 11.93 -24.46
N ARG A 216 19.72 12.61 -24.37
CA ARG A 216 18.86 12.84 -25.52
C ARG A 216 19.41 13.92 -26.45
N ARG A 217 20.13 14.93 -25.93
CA ARG A 217 20.90 15.89 -26.75
C ARG A 217 22.05 15.20 -27.49
N GLU A 218 22.79 14.33 -26.81
CA GLU A 218 23.87 13.54 -27.43
C GLU A 218 23.34 12.57 -28.49
N ARG A 219 22.20 11.92 -28.23
CA ARG A 219 21.58 10.93 -29.13
C ARG A 219 20.06 11.12 -29.25
N PRO A 220 19.62 12.02 -30.15
CA PRO A 220 18.19 12.32 -30.32
C PRO A 220 17.32 11.13 -30.75
N THR A 221 17.90 10.14 -31.44
CA THR A 221 17.21 8.98 -32.01
C THR A 221 17.13 7.77 -31.07
N ASP A 222 17.74 7.81 -29.88
CA ASP A 222 17.64 6.71 -28.90
C ASP A 222 16.28 6.74 -28.19
N HIS A 223 15.32 6.01 -28.75
CA HIS A 223 13.96 5.91 -28.25
C HIS A 223 13.90 5.45 -26.79
N GLY A 224 14.86 4.64 -26.34
CA GLY A 224 14.94 4.18 -24.95
C GLY A 224 15.23 5.29 -23.94
N THR A 225 16.14 6.22 -24.25
CA THR A 225 16.37 7.44 -23.46
C THR A 225 15.14 8.33 -23.50
N GLY A 226 14.52 8.45 -24.67
CA GLY A 226 13.31 9.23 -24.84
C GLY A 226 12.14 8.77 -23.96
N LEU A 227 11.88 7.47 -23.93
CA LEU A 227 10.86 6.86 -23.08
C LEU A 227 11.17 7.04 -21.59
N ALA A 228 12.44 6.84 -21.20
CA ALA A 228 12.87 7.04 -19.81
C ALA A 228 12.68 8.50 -19.36
N LEU A 229 13.02 9.46 -20.23
CA LEU A 229 12.85 10.89 -19.96
C LEU A 229 11.36 11.25 -19.86
N ALA A 230 10.54 10.78 -20.81
CA ALA A 230 9.10 11.05 -20.81
C ALA A 230 8.43 10.49 -19.54
N ALA A 231 8.80 9.29 -19.11
CA ALA A 231 8.33 8.70 -17.86
C ALA A 231 8.76 9.53 -16.64
N MET A 232 10.02 9.98 -16.59
CA MET A 232 10.53 10.75 -15.46
C MET A 232 9.92 12.16 -15.39
N LEU A 233 9.71 12.82 -16.53
CA LEU A 233 9.00 14.10 -16.62
C LEU A 233 7.56 13.97 -16.15
N ARG A 234 6.86 12.90 -16.55
CA ARG A 234 5.50 12.61 -16.08
C ARG A 234 5.46 12.41 -14.57
N GLU A 235 6.38 11.62 -14.01
CA GLU A 235 6.49 11.44 -12.55
C GLU A 235 6.84 12.72 -11.80
N ALA A 236 7.56 13.65 -12.43
CA ALA A 236 7.86 14.98 -11.89
C ALA A 236 6.69 15.97 -12.02
N GLY A 237 5.56 15.57 -12.60
CA GLY A 237 4.43 16.47 -12.88
C GLY A 237 4.63 17.41 -14.07
N ARG A 238 5.73 17.30 -14.82
CA ARG A 238 5.99 18.06 -16.06
C ARG A 238 5.24 17.43 -17.24
N LEU A 239 3.90 17.44 -17.17
CA LEU A 239 3.02 16.67 -18.06
C LEU A 239 3.10 17.12 -19.52
N ASP A 240 3.21 18.42 -19.79
CA ASP A 240 3.28 18.94 -21.17
C ASP A 240 4.55 18.53 -21.90
N ALA A 241 5.69 18.61 -21.20
CA ALA A 241 6.97 18.15 -21.72
C ALA A 241 6.96 16.63 -21.96
N ALA A 242 6.36 15.86 -21.03
CA ALA A 242 6.19 14.42 -21.21
C ALA A 242 5.30 14.08 -22.42
N GLU A 243 4.20 14.82 -22.62
CA GLU A 243 3.28 14.61 -23.74
C GLU A 243 3.97 14.82 -25.08
N GLN A 244 4.63 15.97 -25.23
CA GLN A 244 5.32 16.29 -26.45
C GLN A 244 6.32 15.18 -26.78
N LEU A 245 7.01 14.68 -25.77
CA LEU A 245 7.99 13.62 -25.94
C LEU A 245 7.37 12.28 -26.33
N TYR A 246 6.28 11.86 -25.68
CA TYR A 246 5.57 10.63 -26.06
C TYR A 246 4.94 10.73 -27.45
N ARG A 247 4.37 11.88 -27.83
CA ARG A 247 3.83 12.11 -29.18
C ARG A 247 4.90 12.06 -30.24
N THR A 248 6.06 12.68 -30.03
CA THR A 248 7.21 12.57 -30.93
C THR A 248 7.62 11.11 -31.08
N LEU A 249 7.81 10.38 -29.97
CA LEU A 249 8.19 8.96 -30.01
C LEU A 249 7.16 8.08 -30.71
N LEU A 250 5.86 8.39 -30.59
CA LEU A 250 4.80 7.64 -31.27
C LEU A 250 4.71 8.00 -32.76
N SER A 251 5.06 9.25 -33.16
CA SER A 251 5.18 9.61 -34.58
C SER A 251 6.38 8.93 -35.25
N GLU A 252 7.50 8.77 -34.53
CA GLU A 252 8.70 8.08 -35.01
C GLU A 252 8.50 6.56 -35.05
N ALA A 253 7.78 6.01 -34.08
CA ALA A 253 7.46 4.59 -33.97
C ALA A 253 5.98 4.38 -33.57
N PRO A 254 5.05 4.34 -34.54
CA PRO A 254 3.60 4.19 -34.29
C PRO A 254 3.21 2.94 -33.50
N ASP A 255 4.01 1.87 -33.60
CA ASP A 255 3.77 0.61 -32.89
C ASP A 255 4.46 0.54 -31.51
N SER A 256 5.07 1.64 -31.05
CA SER A 256 5.78 1.71 -29.77
C SER A 256 4.81 1.60 -28.59
N ARG A 257 4.65 0.38 -28.08
CA ARG A 257 3.79 0.07 -26.92
C ARG A 257 4.12 0.94 -25.70
N PRO A 258 5.39 1.11 -25.29
CA PRO A 258 5.70 1.95 -24.13
C PRO A 258 5.37 3.42 -24.35
N ALA A 259 5.41 3.92 -25.61
CA ALA A 259 5.01 5.29 -25.91
C ALA A 259 3.48 5.45 -25.84
N LEU A 260 2.72 4.49 -26.39
CA LEU A 260 1.26 4.47 -26.29
C LEU A 260 0.80 4.36 -24.83
N ASP A 261 1.35 3.40 -24.08
CA ASP A 261 1.05 3.23 -22.65
C ASP A 261 1.38 4.53 -21.89
N GLY A 262 2.49 5.19 -22.22
CA GLY A 262 2.85 6.51 -21.70
C GLY A 262 1.85 7.61 -22.03
N CYS A 263 1.34 7.69 -23.26
CA CYS A 263 0.28 8.62 -23.67
C CYS A 263 -1.03 8.35 -22.91
N VAL A 264 -1.43 7.09 -22.77
CA VAL A 264 -2.64 6.68 -22.05
C VAL A 264 -2.53 7.01 -20.57
N GLU A 265 -1.39 6.69 -19.94
CA GLU A 265 -1.10 7.04 -18.56
C GLU A 265 -1.06 8.54 -18.33
N LEU A 266 -0.58 9.31 -19.32
CA LEU A 266 -0.54 10.76 -19.26
C LEU A 266 -1.93 11.39 -19.42
N ALA A 267 -2.75 10.87 -20.32
CA ALA A 267 -4.15 11.27 -20.48
C ALA A 267 -4.95 10.95 -19.21
N ASP A 268 -4.78 9.75 -18.63
CA ASP A 268 -5.37 9.38 -17.33
C ASP A 268 -4.84 10.26 -16.20
N ALA A 269 -3.53 10.56 -16.19
CA ALA A 269 -2.96 11.52 -15.26
C ALA A 269 -3.67 12.87 -15.42
N ARG A 270 -3.84 13.45 -16.61
CA ARG A 270 -4.60 14.71 -16.77
C ARG A 270 -6.11 14.62 -16.52
N GLY A 271 -6.64 13.43 -16.24
CA GLY A 271 -8.07 13.20 -16.07
C GLY A 271 -8.85 13.11 -17.39
N ASP A 272 -8.17 13.17 -18.54
CA ASP A 272 -8.74 12.92 -19.87
C ASP A 272 -8.88 11.40 -20.11
N ARG A 273 -9.82 10.80 -19.40
CA ARG A 273 -10.06 9.36 -19.45
C ARG A 273 -10.69 8.91 -20.77
N GLU A 274 -11.52 9.74 -21.39
CA GLU A 274 -12.09 9.42 -22.71
C GLU A 274 -11.02 9.49 -23.80
N GLY A 275 -10.12 10.48 -23.77
CA GLY A 275 -8.96 10.53 -24.66
C GLY A 275 -8.04 9.31 -24.45
N ALA A 276 -7.78 8.93 -23.21
CA ALA A 276 -7.03 7.71 -22.88
C ALA A 276 -7.68 6.44 -23.47
N MET A 277 -9.01 6.33 -23.36
CA MET A 277 -9.77 5.21 -23.93
C MET A 277 -9.77 5.22 -25.46
N THR A 278 -9.89 6.41 -26.07
CA THR A 278 -9.84 6.59 -27.53
C THR A 278 -8.48 6.15 -28.09
N LEU A 279 -7.38 6.50 -27.42
CA LEU A 279 -6.03 6.05 -27.81
C LEU A 279 -5.92 4.52 -27.80
N LEU A 280 -6.47 3.87 -26.76
CA LEU A 280 -6.49 2.41 -26.67
C LEU A 280 -7.40 1.79 -27.75
N GLU A 281 -8.56 2.38 -28.04
CA GLU A 281 -9.49 1.92 -29.09
C GLU A 281 -8.87 2.02 -30.49
N GLN A 282 -8.15 3.09 -30.79
CA GLN A 282 -7.39 3.25 -32.03
C GLN A 282 -6.30 2.18 -32.15
N ALA A 283 -5.55 1.94 -31.07
CA ALA A 283 -4.52 0.91 -31.03
C ALA A 283 -5.06 -0.53 -31.15
N MET A 284 -6.29 -0.77 -30.65
CA MET A 284 -7.01 -2.04 -30.83
C MET A 284 -7.62 -2.19 -32.22
N SER A 285 -7.81 -1.10 -32.96
CA SER A 285 -8.32 -1.15 -34.34
C SER A 285 -7.21 -1.50 -35.34
N SER A 286 -5.95 -1.21 -35.01
CA SER A 286 -4.78 -1.51 -35.83
C SER A 286 -4.15 -2.89 -35.56
N GLY A 287 -4.65 -3.67 -34.59
CA GLY A 287 -4.13 -5.01 -34.27
C GLY A 287 -4.93 -5.75 -33.19
N PRO A 288 -4.64 -7.02 -32.89
CA PRO A 288 -5.42 -7.81 -31.94
C PRO A 288 -5.41 -7.20 -30.52
N ALA A 289 -6.61 -7.06 -29.94
CA ALA A 289 -6.80 -6.52 -28.59
C ALA A 289 -6.02 -7.33 -27.55
N ARG A 290 -5.19 -6.64 -26.77
CA ARG A 290 -4.34 -7.26 -25.74
C ARG A 290 -5.05 -7.25 -24.38
N PRO A 291 -4.88 -8.29 -23.54
CA PRO A 291 -5.49 -8.30 -22.22
C PRO A 291 -5.11 -7.11 -21.34
N ALA A 292 -3.87 -6.63 -21.44
CA ALA A 292 -3.41 -5.45 -20.71
C ALA A 292 -4.22 -4.19 -21.04
N TRP A 293 -4.55 -3.97 -22.32
CA TRP A 293 -5.36 -2.84 -22.76
C TRP A 293 -6.81 -2.98 -22.29
N LEU A 294 -7.40 -4.18 -22.35
CA LEU A 294 -8.75 -4.41 -21.83
C LEU A 294 -8.84 -4.16 -20.31
N LEU A 295 -7.83 -4.59 -19.55
CA LEU A 295 -7.71 -4.29 -18.12
C LEU A 295 -7.56 -2.78 -17.86
N GLN A 296 -6.78 -2.09 -18.68
CA GLN A 296 -6.66 -0.62 -18.61
C GLN A 296 -7.98 0.07 -18.96
N MET A 297 -8.70 -0.35 -20.01
CA MET A 297 -10.02 0.18 -20.37
C MET A 297 -11.03 0.01 -19.23
N ALA A 298 -11.10 -1.19 -18.63
CA ALA A 298 -11.94 -1.45 -17.47
C ALA A 298 -11.55 -0.57 -16.26
N SER A 299 -10.24 -0.39 -16.03
CA SER A 299 -9.73 0.48 -14.98
C SER A 299 -10.09 1.95 -15.20
N LEU A 300 -9.96 2.46 -16.44
CA LEU A 300 -10.32 3.82 -16.81
C LEU A 300 -11.83 4.06 -16.68
N ALA A 301 -12.66 3.12 -17.16
CA ALA A 301 -14.11 3.17 -17.00
C ALA A 301 -14.53 3.17 -15.53
N LEU A 302 -13.91 2.34 -14.68
CA LEU A 302 -14.15 2.36 -13.22
C LEU A 302 -13.71 3.66 -12.55
N LYS A 303 -12.62 4.30 -13.03
CA LYS A 303 -12.21 5.63 -12.53
C LYS A 303 -13.15 6.74 -12.99
N SER A 304 -13.79 6.58 -14.16
CA SER A 304 -14.86 7.43 -14.68
C SER A 304 -16.24 7.13 -14.08
N GLU A 305 -16.35 6.08 -13.24
CA GLU A 305 -17.60 5.57 -12.66
C GLU A 305 -18.61 5.05 -13.70
N ASP A 306 -18.14 4.75 -14.90
CA ASP A 306 -18.91 4.06 -15.92
C ASP A 306 -18.85 2.55 -15.68
N PHE A 307 -19.62 2.10 -14.68
CA PHE A 307 -19.70 0.69 -14.32
C PHE A 307 -20.20 -0.19 -15.48
N PRO A 308 -21.22 0.20 -16.28
CA PRO A 308 -21.63 -0.58 -17.44
C PRO A 308 -20.50 -0.81 -18.44
N ARG A 309 -19.77 0.25 -18.85
CA ARG A 309 -18.66 0.12 -19.79
C ARG A 309 -17.49 -0.66 -19.19
N ALA A 310 -17.22 -0.49 -17.90
CA ALA A 310 -16.23 -1.32 -17.19
C ALA A 310 -16.58 -2.81 -17.23
N ARG A 311 -17.85 -3.15 -17.02
CA ARG A 311 -18.34 -4.53 -17.07
C ARG A 311 -18.19 -5.14 -18.47
N ASP A 312 -18.50 -4.39 -19.52
CA ASP A 312 -18.32 -4.83 -20.91
C ASP A 312 -16.84 -5.17 -21.20
N TRP A 313 -15.92 -4.28 -20.82
CA TRP A 313 -14.47 -4.53 -21.01
C TRP A 313 -13.96 -5.74 -20.22
N LEU A 314 -14.47 -5.95 -19.00
CA LEU A 314 -14.16 -7.12 -18.19
C LEU A 314 -14.74 -8.41 -18.78
N ASP A 315 -15.92 -8.35 -19.42
CA ASP A 315 -16.56 -9.51 -20.05
C ASP A 315 -15.81 -10.02 -21.25
N ARG A 316 -15.18 -9.12 -22.02
CA ARG A 316 -14.28 -9.50 -23.12
C ARG A 316 -13.07 -10.30 -22.65
N LEU A 317 -12.69 -10.20 -21.37
CA LEU A 317 -11.60 -10.98 -20.77
C LEU A 317 -12.05 -12.35 -20.24
N SER A 318 -13.35 -12.58 -20.04
CA SER A 318 -13.88 -13.81 -19.43
C SER A 318 -13.48 -15.08 -20.18
N GLY A 319 -13.57 -15.09 -21.51
CA GLY A 319 -13.17 -16.23 -22.36
C GLY A 319 -11.67 -16.40 -22.52
N SER A 320 -10.86 -15.44 -22.05
CA SER A 320 -9.40 -15.45 -22.18
C SER A 320 -8.67 -15.69 -20.86
N VAL A 321 -9.39 -15.97 -19.76
CA VAL A 321 -8.82 -16.17 -18.41
C VAL A 321 -7.65 -17.16 -18.42
N ALA A 322 -7.76 -18.26 -19.18
CA ALA A 322 -6.72 -19.29 -19.27
C ALA A 322 -5.40 -18.83 -19.92
N ARG A 323 -5.40 -17.68 -20.61
CA ARG A 323 -4.21 -17.12 -21.28
C ARG A 323 -3.56 -15.97 -20.48
N LEU A 324 -4.18 -15.56 -19.38
CA LEU A 324 -3.69 -14.46 -18.55
C LEU A 324 -2.58 -14.94 -17.61
N ASP A 325 -1.58 -14.09 -17.40
CA ASP A 325 -0.60 -14.32 -16.34
C ASP A 325 -1.15 -13.95 -14.95
N ASP A 326 -0.45 -14.35 -13.90
CA ASP A 326 -0.91 -14.15 -12.52
C ASP A 326 -1.10 -12.67 -12.14
N GLY A 327 -0.29 -11.76 -12.71
CA GLY A 327 -0.43 -10.32 -12.49
C GLY A 327 -1.70 -9.75 -13.14
N GLN A 328 -2.00 -10.23 -14.35
CA GLN A 328 -3.24 -9.93 -15.07
C GLN A 328 -4.47 -10.52 -14.37
N LEU A 329 -4.38 -11.75 -13.87
CA LEU A 329 -5.46 -12.39 -13.09
C LEU A 329 -5.73 -11.63 -11.79
N ALA A 330 -4.69 -11.25 -11.05
CA ALA A 330 -4.84 -10.47 -9.83
C ALA A 330 -5.48 -9.09 -10.11
N SER A 331 -5.11 -8.45 -11.23
CA SER A 331 -5.71 -7.20 -11.68
C SER A 331 -7.16 -7.38 -12.11
N LEU A 332 -7.47 -8.45 -12.84
CA LEU A 332 -8.83 -8.80 -13.27
C LEU A 332 -9.74 -8.99 -12.05
N MET A 333 -9.30 -9.75 -11.05
CA MET A 333 -10.07 -9.94 -9.81
C MET A 333 -10.36 -8.62 -9.11
N LYS A 334 -9.34 -7.76 -8.96
CA LYS A 334 -9.49 -6.44 -8.32
C LYS A 334 -10.50 -5.55 -9.06
N LEU A 335 -10.45 -5.53 -10.40
CA LEU A 335 -11.36 -4.72 -11.21
C LEU A 335 -12.78 -5.31 -11.24
N ALA A 336 -12.90 -6.63 -11.34
CA ALA A 336 -14.18 -7.34 -11.30
C ALA A 336 -14.90 -7.15 -9.95
N ASP A 337 -14.18 -7.22 -8.83
CA ASP A 337 -14.71 -6.94 -7.49
C ASP A 337 -15.28 -5.50 -7.42
N ARG A 338 -14.52 -4.50 -7.88
CA ARG A 338 -14.97 -3.10 -7.94
C ARG A 338 -16.14 -2.86 -8.90
N ALA A 339 -16.19 -3.61 -10.00
CA ALA A 339 -17.29 -3.55 -10.97
C ALA A 339 -18.53 -4.35 -10.54
N GLN A 340 -18.48 -5.01 -9.37
CA GLN A 340 -19.51 -5.92 -8.87
C GLN A 340 -19.80 -7.06 -9.85
N ARG A 341 -18.76 -7.74 -10.33
CA ARG A 341 -18.81 -8.89 -11.22
C ARG A 341 -18.32 -10.16 -10.53
N PRO A 342 -19.08 -10.68 -9.54
CA PRO A 342 -18.66 -11.83 -8.74
C PRO A 342 -18.46 -13.10 -9.56
N GLU A 343 -19.22 -13.30 -10.64
CA GLU A 343 -19.07 -14.48 -11.52
C GLU A 343 -17.71 -14.55 -12.19
N LEU A 344 -17.16 -13.40 -12.58
CA LEU A 344 -15.83 -13.32 -13.18
C LEU A 344 -14.74 -13.58 -12.13
N VAL A 345 -14.92 -13.06 -10.91
CA VAL A 345 -14.04 -13.36 -9.77
C VAL A 345 -14.05 -14.87 -9.47
N ALA A 346 -15.23 -15.48 -9.40
CA ALA A 346 -15.40 -16.92 -9.19
C ALA A 346 -14.77 -17.76 -10.32
N THR A 347 -14.87 -17.30 -11.57
CA THR A 347 -14.24 -17.95 -12.73
C THR A 347 -12.72 -17.93 -12.61
N VAL A 348 -12.12 -16.81 -12.21
CA VAL A 348 -10.67 -16.72 -11.97
C VAL A 348 -10.26 -17.65 -10.83
N ILE A 349 -10.99 -17.65 -9.71
CA ILE A 349 -10.71 -18.52 -8.56
C ILE A 349 -10.74 -20.00 -8.96
N ARG A 350 -11.76 -20.45 -9.69
CA ARG A 350 -11.86 -21.83 -10.19
C ARG A 350 -10.74 -22.18 -11.17
N HIS A 351 -10.41 -21.26 -12.09
CA HIS A 351 -9.31 -21.46 -13.02
C HIS A 351 -7.97 -21.67 -12.29
N VAL A 352 -7.66 -20.80 -11.31
CA VAL A 352 -6.44 -20.92 -10.50
C VAL A 352 -6.48 -22.18 -9.63
N GLY A 353 -7.66 -22.53 -9.09
CA GLY A 353 -7.90 -23.75 -8.31
C GLY A 353 -7.59 -25.03 -9.08
N GLY A 354 -7.96 -25.10 -10.36
CA GLY A 354 -7.69 -26.25 -11.23
C GLY A 354 -6.31 -26.25 -11.88
N ARG A 355 -5.49 -25.23 -11.66
CA ARG A 355 -4.13 -25.13 -12.21
C ARG A 355 -3.13 -25.73 -11.22
N ASP A 356 -2.31 -26.68 -11.66
CA ASP A 356 -1.16 -27.16 -10.89
C ASP A 356 0.02 -26.16 -10.94
N GLY A 357 0.85 -26.20 -9.91
CA GLY A 357 2.08 -25.40 -9.83
C GLY A 357 1.96 -24.06 -9.09
N PRO A 358 3.09 -23.33 -8.99
CA PRO A 358 3.19 -22.16 -8.14
C PRO A 358 2.37 -20.98 -8.66
N ILE A 359 1.99 -20.10 -7.73
CA ILE A 359 1.30 -18.83 -8.00
C ILE A 359 2.07 -17.67 -7.41
N THR A 360 1.90 -16.48 -8.00
CA THR A 360 2.51 -15.28 -7.43
C THR A 360 1.85 -14.86 -6.10
N PRO A 361 2.60 -14.26 -5.16
CA PRO A 361 2.02 -13.71 -3.93
C PRO A 361 0.92 -12.68 -4.18
N GLU A 362 0.98 -11.94 -5.28
CA GLU A 362 -0.01 -10.95 -5.66
C GLU A 362 -1.37 -11.58 -5.96
N LEU A 363 -1.38 -12.69 -6.72
CA LEU A 363 -2.58 -13.44 -7.05
C LEU A 363 -3.14 -14.17 -5.81
N ALA A 364 -2.26 -14.82 -5.04
CA ALA A 364 -2.64 -15.45 -3.77
C ALA A 364 -3.32 -14.44 -2.83
N ARG A 365 -2.76 -13.24 -2.71
CA ARG A 365 -3.35 -12.17 -1.89
C ARG A 365 -4.68 -11.67 -2.44
N ALA A 366 -4.86 -11.60 -3.76
CA ALA A 366 -6.14 -11.21 -4.35
C ALA A 366 -7.24 -12.22 -4.00
N MET A 367 -6.96 -13.52 -4.10
CA MET A 367 -7.88 -14.59 -3.68
C MET A 367 -8.19 -14.53 -2.18
N LEU A 368 -7.16 -14.37 -1.35
CA LEU A 368 -7.32 -14.26 0.10
C LEU A 368 -8.14 -13.03 0.50
N LYS A 369 -7.99 -11.91 -0.21
CA LYS A 369 -8.81 -10.71 0.01
C LYS A 369 -10.29 -10.97 -0.30
N SER A 370 -10.60 -11.71 -1.37
CA SER A 370 -11.98 -12.11 -1.67
C SER A 370 -12.56 -13.01 -0.57
N ALA A 371 -11.77 -13.91 0.00
CA ALA A 371 -12.19 -14.72 1.16
C ALA A 371 -12.39 -13.87 2.42
N HIS A 372 -11.48 -12.93 2.69
CA HIS A 372 -11.59 -11.99 3.82
C HIS A 372 -12.88 -11.17 3.76
N HIS A 373 -13.21 -10.63 2.58
CA HIS A 373 -14.48 -9.91 2.38
C HIS A 373 -15.71 -10.81 2.63
N ALA A 374 -15.60 -12.12 2.40
CA ALA A 374 -16.71 -13.06 2.57
C ALA A 374 -17.07 -13.29 4.04
N GLY A 375 -16.15 -13.02 4.97
CA GLY A 375 -16.37 -13.09 6.42
C GLY A 375 -16.38 -14.50 7.02
N ASP A 376 -15.88 -15.51 6.30
CA ASP A 376 -15.72 -16.88 6.82
C ASP A 376 -14.27 -17.10 7.26
N GLU A 377 -14.00 -16.94 8.56
CA GLU A 377 -12.66 -17.06 9.15
C GLU A 377 -12.05 -18.47 8.94
N ALA A 378 -12.87 -19.51 8.96
CA ALA A 378 -12.42 -20.90 8.80
C ALA A 378 -12.04 -21.21 7.35
N LEU A 379 -12.83 -20.73 6.38
CA LEU A 379 -12.48 -20.80 4.96
C LEU A 379 -11.23 -19.99 4.66
N GLN A 380 -11.15 -18.77 5.21
CA GLN A 380 -10.01 -17.88 5.05
C GLN A 380 -8.71 -18.50 5.56
N HIS A 381 -8.72 -19.11 6.76
CA HIS A 381 -7.54 -19.75 7.32
C HIS A 381 -7.08 -20.95 6.48
N ARG A 382 -8.01 -21.83 6.06
CA ARG A 382 -7.67 -22.97 5.21
C ARG A 382 -7.14 -22.53 3.84
N LEU A 383 -7.72 -21.48 3.27
CA LEU A 383 -7.26 -20.91 2.00
C LEU A 383 -5.87 -20.28 2.14
N GLU A 384 -5.58 -19.58 3.23
CA GLU A 384 -4.25 -19.04 3.48
C GLU A 384 -3.18 -20.14 3.47
N LEU A 385 -3.43 -21.25 4.16
CA LEU A 385 -2.51 -22.40 4.20
C LEU A 385 -2.32 -22.99 2.80
N ALA A 386 -3.41 -23.27 2.09
CA ALA A 386 -3.36 -23.83 0.74
C ALA A 386 -2.64 -22.91 -0.26
N LEU A 387 -2.88 -21.59 -0.19
CA LEU A 387 -2.21 -20.63 -1.06
C LEU A 387 -0.73 -20.46 -0.70
N ALA A 388 -0.36 -20.51 0.59
CA ALA A 388 1.03 -20.40 1.02
C ALA A 388 1.89 -21.56 0.49
N GLU A 389 1.33 -22.78 0.41
CA GLU A 389 2.03 -23.93 -0.19
C GLU A 389 2.30 -23.73 -1.69
N ARG A 390 1.40 -23.04 -2.38
CA ARG A 390 1.54 -22.70 -3.80
C ARG A 390 2.42 -21.47 -4.07
N VAL A 391 2.79 -20.71 -3.05
CA VAL A 391 3.76 -19.62 -3.19
C VAL A 391 5.17 -20.20 -3.05
N ALA A 392 6.07 -19.78 -3.94
CA ALA A 392 7.48 -20.20 -3.93
C ALA A 392 8.16 -19.92 -2.58
N ALA A 393 9.03 -20.82 -2.13
CA ALA A 393 9.63 -20.78 -0.80
C ALA A 393 10.27 -19.42 -0.42
N PRO A 394 11.02 -18.72 -1.30
CA PRO A 394 11.63 -17.43 -0.97
C PRO A 394 10.61 -16.32 -0.66
N MET A 395 9.39 -16.42 -1.20
CA MET A 395 8.34 -15.41 -1.05
C MET A 395 7.24 -15.83 -0.07
N ARG A 396 7.23 -17.09 0.35
CA ARG A 396 6.18 -17.71 1.16
C ARG A 396 6.02 -17.01 2.50
N ASP A 397 7.12 -16.76 3.19
CA ASP A 397 7.09 -16.14 4.51
C ASP A 397 6.62 -14.69 4.47
N ALA A 398 7.08 -13.92 3.48
CA ALA A 398 6.59 -12.57 3.25
C ALA A 398 5.09 -12.55 2.90
N PHE A 399 4.61 -13.55 2.14
CA PHE A 399 3.18 -13.73 1.89
C PHE A 399 2.42 -14.05 3.18
N ARG A 400 2.88 -15.00 3.99
CA ARG A 400 2.21 -15.40 5.25
C ARG A 400 2.11 -14.24 6.23
N VAL A 401 3.14 -13.39 6.37
CA VAL A 401 3.08 -12.19 7.23
C VAL A 401 2.04 -11.19 6.72
N ARG A 402 1.98 -10.95 5.40
CA ARG A 402 0.97 -10.05 4.81
C ARG A 402 -0.44 -10.62 4.91
N ALA A 403 -0.58 -11.93 4.74
CA ALA A 403 -1.83 -12.66 4.93
C ALA A 403 -2.31 -12.54 6.38
N ALA A 404 -1.46 -12.83 7.36
CA ALA A 404 -1.75 -12.67 8.78
C ALA A 404 -2.21 -11.25 9.10
N ARG A 405 -1.52 -10.22 8.57
CA ARG A 405 -1.89 -8.82 8.77
C ARG A 405 -3.29 -8.48 8.24
N LEU A 406 -3.66 -9.02 7.07
CA LEU A 406 -4.97 -8.82 6.46
C LEU A 406 -6.08 -9.56 7.23
N CYS A 407 -5.81 -10.80 7.63
CA CYS A 407 -6.83 -11.75 8.07
C CYS A 407 -7.02 -11.81 9.58
N ARG A 408 -5.91 -11.73 10.33
CA ARG A 408 -5.88 -11.89 11.80
C ARG A 408 -5.52 -10.60 12.52
N GLY A 409 -4.74 -9.73 11.86
CA GLY A 409 -4.40 -8.41 12.34
C GLY A 409 -2.91 -8.24 12.64
N PRO A 410 -2.53 -7.08 13.21
CA PRO A 410 -1.12 -6.71 13.36
C PRO A 410 -0.38 -7.51 14.44
N VAL A 411 -1.09 -8.01 15.47
CA VAL A 411 -0.47 -8.76 16.58
C VAL A 411 0.01 -10.13 16.11
N GLU A 412 -0.82 -10.86 15.38
CA GLU A 412 -0.51 -12.17 14.83
C GLU A 412 0.53 -12.07 13.71
N ALA A 413 0.46 -11.01 12.89
CA ALA A 413 1.49 -10.73 11.89
C ALA A 413 2.87 -10.50 12.53
N LEU A 414 2.92 -9.79 13.67
CA LEU A 414 4.14 -9.58 14.43
C LEU A 414 4.67 -10.88 15.04
N ALA A 415 3.79 -11.73 15.59
CA ALA A 415 4.18 -13.04 16.12
C ALA A 415 4.85 -13.90 15.05
N LEU A 416 4.21 -14.01 13.89
CA LEU A 416 4.73 -14.77 12.76
C LEU A 416 6.06 -14.18 12.23
N LEU A 417 6.15 -12.85 12.12
CA LEU A 417 7.38 -12.19 11.68
C LEU A 417 8.57 -12.47 12.61
N ARG A 418 8.31 -12.63 13.93
CA ARG A 418 9.34 -13.01 14.91
C ARG A 418 9.81 -14.44 14.73
N GLU A 419 8.92 -15.36 14.41
CA GLU A 419 9.24 -16.78 14.14
C GLU A 419 10.07 -16.94 12.86
N ILE A 420 9.73 -16.20 11.80
CA ILE A 420 10.41 -16.25 10.50
C ILE A 420 11.83 -15.65 10.54
N SER A 421 12.08 -14.72 11.47
CA SER A 421 13.32 -13.95 11.46
C SER A 421 14.54 -14.76 11.91
N GLY A 422 15.54 -14.91 11.03
CA GLY A 422 16.86 -15.45 11.37
C GLY A 422 17.73 -14.51 12.24
N PRO A 423 18.93 -14.94 12.65
CA PRO A 423 19.80 -14.20 13.56
C PRO A 423 20.37 -12.89 12.98
N VAL A 424 20.50 -12.79 11.65
CA VAL A 424 20.99 -11.58 10.96
C VAL A 424 19.86 -10.98 10.12
N ARG A 425 19.52 -9.70 10.36
CA ARG A 425 18.48 -8.96 9.62
C ARG A 425 19.10 -7.90 8.72
N THR A 426 18.50 -7.67 7.55
CA THR A 426 18.80 -6.51 6.70
C THR A 426 18.14 -5.23 7.26
N PRO A 427 18.59 -4.02 6.86
CA PRO A 427 17.95 -2.78 7.26
C PRO A 427 16.45 -2.71 6.90
N THR A 428 16.07 -3.29 5.75
CA THR A 428 14.68 -3.36 5.28
C THR A 428 13.84 -4.28 6.16
N GLN A 429 14.36 -5.46 6.53
CA GLN A 429 13.69 -6.37 7.45
C GLN A 429 13.56 -5.75 8.86
N ALA A 430 14.59 -5.03 9.31
CA ALA A 430 14.54 -4.31 10.57
C ALA A 430 13.49 -3.19 10.55
N ALA A 431 13.43 -2.39 9.48
CA ALA A 431 12.38 -1.38 9.31
C ALA A 431 10.97 -2.01 9.31
N GLY A 432 10.80 -3.15 8.64
CA GLY A 432 9.54 -3.89 8.61
C GLY A 432 9.11 -4.43 9.99
N LEU A 433 10.04 -4.92 10.80
CA LEU A 433 9.74 -5.34 12.17
C LEU A 433 9.39 -4.14 13.07
N GLY A 434 10.06 -3.01 12.91
CA GLY A 434 9.72 -1.78 13.62
C GLY A 434 8.33 -1.23 13.27
N GLU A 435 7.94 -1.31 12.00
CA GLU A 435 6.55 -1.04 11.58
C GLU A 435 5.58 -2.01 12.24
N ALA A 436 5.83 -3.32 12.17
CA ALA A 436 4.94 -4.33 12.75
C ALA A 436 4.78 -4.18 14.27
N LEU A 437 5.85 -3.80 14.99
CA LEU A 437 5.78 -3.45 16.41
C LEU A 437 4.87 -2.25 16.65
N THR A 438 4.97 -1.22 15.81
CA THR A 438 4.16 -0.01 15.94
C THR A 438 2.69 -0.29 15.65
N GLU A 439 2.39 -1.02 14.56
CA GLU A 439 1.02 -1.44 14.19
C GLU A 439 0.37 -2.33 15.25
N ALA A 440 1.15 -3.16 15.95
CA ALA A 440 0.67 -4.03 17.03
C ALA A 440 0.52 -3.32 18.38
N GLY A 441 0.60 -1.98 18.41
CA GLY A 441 0.49 -1.18 19.63
C GLY A 441 1.67 -1.37 20.60
N ARG A 442 2.85 -1.79 20.10
CA ARG A 442 4.09 -1.91 20.88
C ARG A 442 5.04 -0.74 20.57
N SER A 443 4.52 0.48 20.43
CA SER A 443 5.26 1.67 19.97
C SER A 443 6.53 1.94 20.79
N LYS A 444 6.48 1.86 22.13
CA LYS A 444 7.66 2.07 22.99
C LYS A 444 8.78 1.05 22.71
N LEU A 445 8.41 -0.21 22.45
CA LEU A 445 9.36 -1.25 22.06
C LEU A 445 9.87 -0.99 20.64
N ALA A 446 9.02 -0.52 19.73
CA ALA A 446 9.41 -0.12 18.38
C ALA A 446 10.46 1.00 18.41
N VAL A 447 10.29 2.02 19.24
CA VAL A 447 11.28 3.10 19.42
C VAL A 447 12.62 2.54 19.91
N ARG A 448 12.63 1.74 20.98
CA ARG A 448 13.86 1.11 21.50
C ARG A 448 14.58 0.27 20.43
N TYR A 449 13.81 -0.55 19.72
CA TYR A 449 14.31 -1.42 18.66
C TYR A 449 14.87 -0.63 17.46
N LEU A 450 14.12 0.36 16.98
CA LEU A 450 14.51 1.17 15.82
C LEU A 450 15.68 2.11 16.13
N ARG A 451 15.82 2.62 17.37
CA ARG A 451 17.03 3.32 17.83
C ARG A 451 18.27 2.43 17.72
N LEU A 452 18.18 1.17 18.14
CA LEU A 452 19.27 0.19 18.00
C LEU A 452 19.59 -0.07 16.52
N CYS A 453 18.57 -0.28 15.69
CA CYS A 453 18.75 -0.51 14.26
C CYS A 453 19.36 0.71 13.55
N HIS A 454 18.91 1.91 13.89
CA HIS A 454 19.44 3.14 13.32
C HIS A 454 20.90 3.37 13.70
N ARG A 455 21.32 3.04 14.94
CA ARG A 455 22.75 3.07 15.32
C ARG A 455 23.60 2.10 14.49
N ARG A 456 23.04 0.94 14.13
CA ARG A 456 23.72 -0.05 13.29
C ARG A 456 23.77 0.36 11.81
N TRP A 457 22.72 1.03 11.32
CA TRP A 457 22.58 1.48 9.93
C TRP A 457 22.18 2.96 9.86
N PRO A 458 23.10 3.88 10.20
CA PRO A 458 22.79 5.30 10.34
C PRO A 458 22.33 5.95 9.05
N ASP A 459 22.74 5.43 7.90
CA ASP A 459 22.47 6.03 6.59
C ASP A 459 21.14 5.63 5.97
N THR A 460 20.37 4.71 6.58
CA THR A 460 19.13 4.16 6.00
C THR A 460 17.91 5.08 6.21
N PRO A 461 17.34 5.71 5.15
CA PRO A 461 16.17 6.60 5.28
C PRO A 461 14.91 5.89 5.80
N ALA A 462 14.72 4.63 5.39
CA ALA A 462 13.56 3.85 5.80
C ALA A 462 13.50 3.69 7.33
N LEU A 463 14.64 3.43 7.98
CA LEU A 463 14.72 3.30 9.44
C LEU A 463 14.42 4.62 10.14
N ARG A 464 14.92 5.76 9.64
CA ARG A 464 14.64 7.09 10.20
C ARG A 464 13.15 7.42 10.13
N ARG A 465 12.50 7.17 8.99
CA ARG A 465 11.05 7.36 8.83
C ARG A 465 10.26 6.48 9.80
N ARG A 466 10.62 5.20 9.95
CA ARG A 466 9.95 4.30 10.90
C ARG A 466 10.17 4.72 12.33
N LEU A 467 11.36 5.19 12.69
CA LEU A 467 11.67 5.67 14.04
C LEU A 467 10.86 6.93 14.37
N MET A 468 10.76 7.88 13.45
CA MET A 468 9.91 9.07 13.62
C MET A 468 8.43 8.70 13.82
N GLN A 469 7.91 7.79 13.00
CA GLN A 469 6.55 7.26 13.17
C GLN A 469 6.35 6.58 14.53
N ALA A 470 7.35 5.82 14.99
CA ALA A 470 7.30 5.13 16.27
C ALA A 470 7.28 6.13 17.45
N TYR A 471 8.08 7.21 17.40
CA TYR A 471 8.05 8.25 18.43
C TYR A 471 6.70 8.95 18.53
N VAL A 472 6.12 9.32 17.38
CA VAL A 472 4.78 9.94 17.33
C VAL A 472 3.73 9.00 17.93
N ARG A 473 3.78 7.72 17.55
CA ARG A 473 2.85 6.68 18.02
C ARG A 473 3.11 6.21 19.45
N SER A 474 4.25 6.55 20.06
CA SER A 474 4.53 6.31 21.48
C SER A 474 4.28 7.55 22.36
N GLY A 475 4.04 8.72 21.74
CA GLY A 475 3.89 9.99 22.44
C GLY A 475 5.22 10.57 22.95
N GLU A 476 6.35 10.14 22.37
CA GLU A 476 7.71 10.60 22.70
C GLU A 476 8.15 11.74 21.73
N THR A 477 7.32 12.77 21.60
CA THR A 477 7.51 13.87 20.62
C THR A 477 8.69 14.78 20.93
N GLU A 478 9.01 15.00 22.20
CA GLU A 478 10.19 15.78 22.63
C GLU A 478 11.49 15.04 22.27
N GLU A 479 11.54 13.74 22.55
CA GLU A 479 12.65 12.86 22.14
C GLU A 479 12.79 12.82 20.61
N ALA A 480 11.67 12.83 19.88
CA ALA A 480 11.68 12.90 18.43
C ALA A 480 12.28 14.22 17.93
N ARG A 481 11.95 15.35 18.58
CA ARG A 481 12.50 16.67 18.26
C ARG A 481 14.00 16.72 18.52
N HIS A 482 14.43 16.32 19.72
CA HIS A 482 15.85 16.28 20.05
C HIS A 482 16.62 15.37 19.09
N TRP A 483 16.09 14.18 18.80
CA TRP A 483 16.69 13.28 17.81
C TRP A 483 16.77 13.91 16.43
N LEU A 484 15.73 14.62 15.98
CA LEU A 484 15.72 15.30 14.68
C LEU A 484 16.74 16.44 14.61
N ASP A 485 16.95 17.17 15.70
CA ASP A 485 17.95 18.24 15.80
C ASP A 485 19.38 17.69 15.74
N THR A 486 19.61 16.44 16.19
CA THR A 486 20.92 15.78 16.06
C THR A 486 21.25 15.31 14.64
N LEU A 487 20.28 15.30 13.73
CA LEU A 487 20.49 14.92 12.33
C LEU A 487 20.98 16.13 11.51
N ASP A 488 22.25 16.52 11.66
CA ASP A 488 22.81 17.73 10.99
C ASP A 488 23.77 17.46 9.80
N GLN A 489 24.12 18.56 9.11
CA GLN A 489 24.73 18.79 7.78
C GLN A 489 25.45 17.63 7.06
N GLY A 490 25.01 17.39 5.81
CA GLY A 490 25.49 16.32 4.91
C GLY A 490 24.41 15.29 4.56
N ARG A 491 23.24 15.36 5.20
CA ARG A 491 22.06 14.54 4.91
C ARG A 491 21.16 15.20 3.87
N ASN A 492 20.38 14.40 3.15
CA ASN A 492 19.43 14.89 2.15
C ASN A 492 18.40 15.84 2.82
N PRO A 493 18.42 17.15 2.51
CA PRO A 493 17.52 18.12 3.15
C PRO A 493 16.04 17.77 2.96
N ALA A 494 15.68 17.23 1.80
CA ALA A 494 14.30 16.83 1.50
C ALA A 494 13.77 15.74 2.43
N GLU A 495 14.63 14.80 2.84
CA GLU A 495 14.25 13.75 3.76
C GLU A 495 14.01 14.30 5.17
N ILE A 496 14.94 15.14 5.65
CA ILE A 496 14.85 15.75 6.97
C ILE A 496 13.63 16.66 7.07
N ASP A 497 13.36 17.44 6.02
CA ASP A 497 12.16 18.27 5.93
C ASP A 497 10.87 17.43 5.93
N GLY A 498 10.89 16.23 5.33
CA GLY A 498 9.79 15.27 5.45
C GLY A 498 9.57 14.76 6.89
N LEU A 499 10.64 14.55 7.66
CA LEU A 499 10.54 14.16 9.07
C LEU A 499 10.07 15.32 9.95
N ARG A 500 10.57 16.55 9.70
CA ARG A 500 10.11 17.79 10.36
C ARG A 500 8.65 18.04 10.09
N GLN A 501 8.21 17.86 8.84
CA GLN A 501 6.82 18.02 8.43
C GLN A 501 5.91 17.02 9.16
N LEU A 502 6.32 15.76 9.31
CA LEU A 502 5.56 14.76 10.05
C LEU A 502 5.44 15.16 11.54
N LEU A 503 6.55 15.54 12.18
CA LEU A 503 6.54 15.95 13.58
C LEU A 503 5.69 17.22 13.80
N ALA A 504 5.83 18.22 12.93
CA ALA A 504 5.09 19.48 13.00
C ALA A 504 3.57 19.25 12.93
N MET A 505 3.11 18.34 12.05
CA MET A 505 1.70 17.95 11.98
C MET A 505 1.21 17.32 13.30
N GLU A 506 2.04 16.53 13.95
CA GLU A 506 1.70 15.79 15.17
C GLU A 506 1.82 16.62 16.45
N THR A 507 2.60 17.71 16.42
CA THR A 507 2.77 18.62 17.56
C THR A 507 2.01 19.94 17.40
N GLY A 508 1.14 20.07 16.39
CA GLY A 508 0.31 21.27 16.22
C GLY A 508 1.01 22.47 15.57
N GLN A 509 2.22 22.30 15.03
CA GLN A 509 3.00 23.37 14.41
C GLN A 509 2.58 23.59 12.95
N MET A 510 1.32 23.98 12.75
CA MET A 510 0.68 23.99 11.43
C MET A 510 1.31 24.99 10.44
N ALA A 511 1.81 26.14 10.93
CA ALA A 511 2.50 27.11 10.09
C ALA A 511 3.78 26.52 9.47
N GLU A 512 4.56 25.80 10.27
CA GLU A 512 5.78 25.13 9.82
C GLU A 512 5.45 23.96 8.89
N ALA A 513 4.45 23.14 9.24
CA ALA A 513 3.98 22.06 8.37
C ALA A 513 3.53 22.59 6.99
N ALA A 514 2.72 23.65 6.94
CA ALA A 514 2.26 24.25 5.69
C ALA A 514 3.44 24.81 4.86
N ARG A 515 4.41 25.45 5.50
CA ARG A 515 5.62 25.97 4.84
C ARG A 515 6.44 24.85 4.19
N LEU A 516 6.70 23.77 4.91
CA LEU A 516 7.44 22.61 4.42
C LEU A 516 6.71 21.91 3.27
N ILE A 517 5.39 21.72 3.38
CA ILE A 517 4.61 21.08 2.32
C ILE A 517 4.60 21.94 1.04
N ARG A 518 4.44 23.25 1.16
CA ARG A 518 4.52 24.17 0.01
C ARG A 518 5.88 24.12 -0.67
N ALA A 519 6.97 24.07 0.10
CA ALA A 519 8.32 23.92 -0.44
C ALA A 519 8.49 22.58 -1.20
N GLN A 520 7.96 21.49 -0.67
CA GLN A 520 7.98 20.18 -1.33
C GLN A 520 7.18 20.17 -2.64
N ILE A 521 6.03 20.86 -2.68
CA ILE A 521 5.23 21.03 -3.91
C ILE A 521 6.02 21.86 -4.94
N ALA A 522 6.58 23.00 -4.52
CA ALA A 522 7.36 23.88 -5.40
C ALA A 522 8.58 23.18 -6.01
N ASN A 523 9.22 22.28 -5.25
CA ASN A 523 10.39 21.51 -5.69
C ASN A 523 10.04 20.21 -6.43
N GLY A 524 8.75 19.96 -6.75
CA GLY A 524 8.30 18.77 -7.49
C GLY A 524 8.43 17.44 -6.73
N GLN A 525 8.65 17.50 -5.41
CA GLN A 525 8.71 16.32 -4.53
C GLN A 525 7.32 15.81 -4.18
N ARG A 526 6.31 16.69 -4.22
CA ARG A 526 4.90 16.41 -3.95
C ARG A 526 4.04 16.98 -5.08
N GLY A 527 2.95 16.29 -5.41
CA GLY A 527 1.96 16.79 -6.38
C GLY A 527 1.16 17.96 -5.81
N ALA A 528 0.65 18.83 -6.68
CA ALA A 528 -0.32 19.86 -6.31
C ALA A 528 -1.64 19.21 -5.83
N GLY A 529 -2.39 19.92 -4.99
CA GLY A 529 -3.66 19.42 -4.46
C GLY A 529 -3.46 18.43 -3.31
N ASP A 530 -2.78 18.86 -2.25
CA ASP A 530 -2.41 18.03 -1.12
C ASP A 530 -3.35 18.16 0.09
N LEU A 531 -3.90 17.03 0.55
CA LEU A 531 -4.84 16.98 1.67
C LEU A 531 -4.20 17.37 3.01
N SER A 532 -2.89 17.13 3.21
CA SER A 532 -2.20 17.56 4.43
C SER A 532 -2.00 19.06 4.46
N LEU A 533 -1.73 19.69 3.30
CA LEU A 533 -1.67 21.14 3.18
C LEU A 533 -3.04 21.76 3.47
N LEU A 534 -4.11 21.25 2.85
CA LEU A 534 -5.47 21.74 3.12
C LEU A 534 -5.81 21.67 4.61
N ARG A 535 -5.49 20.56 5.29
CA ARG A 535 -5.71 20.41 6.72
C ARG A 535 -4.92 21.45 7.53
N ALA A 536 -3.66 21.70 7.21
CA ALA A 536 -2.85 22.71 7.88
C ALA A 536 -3.38 24.14 7.63
N LEU A 537 -3.91 24.43 6.44
CA LEU A 537 -4.49 25.73 6.12
C LEU A 537 -5.81 25.98 6.84
N LEU A 538 -6.67 24.97 6.92
CA LEU A 538 -7.89 25.00 7.73
C LEU A 538 -7.57 25.21 9.21
N ALA A 539 -6.55 24.52 9.72
CA ALA A 539 -6.08 24.69 11.09
C ALA A 539 -5.64 26.13 11.40
N LEU A 540 -4.98 26.77 10.44
CA LEU A 540 -4.52 28.16 10.53
C LEU A 540 -5.62 29.19 10.26
N GLY A 541 -6.85 28.76 9.90
CA GLY A 541 -7.93 29.66 9.50
C GLY A 541 -7.63 30.45 8.22
N ARG A 542 -6.79 29.93 7.32
CA ARG A 542 -6.42 30.60 6.06
C ARG A 542 -7.41 30.24 4.95
N LEU A 543 -8.62 30.83 4.99
CA LEU A 543 -9.71 30.46 4.08
C LEU A 543 -9.33 30.58 2.60
N GLU A 544 -8.80 31.72 2.16
CA GLU A 544 -8.47 31.95 0.74
C GLU A 544 -7.49 30.89 0.20
N ASP A 545 -6.48 30.56 0.98
CA ASP A 545 -5.51 29.52 0.63
C ASP A 545 -6.13 28.12 0.65
N ALA A 546 -7.01 27.83 1.61
CA ALA A 546 -7.71 26.56 1.70
C ALA A 546 -8.67 26.36 0.52
N GLU A 547 -9.29 27.43 0.04
CA GLU A 547 -10.13 27.42 -1.17
C GLU A 547 -9.30 27.20 -2.43
N ALA A 548 -8.17 27.90 -2.56
CA ALA A 548 -7.22 27.68 -3.66
C ALA A 548 -6.70 26.23 -3.67
N GLU A 549 -6.34 25.70 -2.50
CA GLU A 549 -5.90 24.31 -2.37
C GLU A 549 -7.05 23.33 -2.67
N THR A 550 -8.29 23.66 -2.31
CA THR A 550 -9.47 22.85 -2.68
C THR A 550 -9.67 22.83 -4.19
N VAL A 551 -9.44 23.94 -4.89
CA VAL A 551 -9.47 23.97 -6.35
C VAL A 551 -8.37 23.08 -6.91
N ALA A 552 -7.13 23.18 -6.38
CA ALA A 552 -6.04 22.30 -6.76
C ALA A 552 -6.38 20.81 -6.50
N ILE A 553 -7.02 20.47 -5.38
CA ILE A 553 -7.51 19.11 -5.05
C ILE A 553 -8.71 18.69 -5.92
N LYS A 554 -9.33 19.57 -6.69
CA LYS A 554 -10.39 19.19 -7.65
C LYS A 554 -9.85 19.05 -9.06
N THR A 555 -8.81 19.81 -9.38
CA THR A 555 -8.18 19.87 -10.69
C THR A 555 -6.91 19.04 -10.79
N ALA A 556 -6.44 18.42 -9.69
CA ALA A 556 -5.19 17.69 -9.72
C ALA A 556 -5.29 16.45 -10.63
N PRO A 557 -4.22 16.19 -11.40
CA PRO A 557 -4.10 15.01 -12.23
C PRO A 557 -4.48 13.70 -11.52
N GLY A 558 -5.45 12.95 -12.04
CA GLY A 558 -5.79 11.59 -11.61
C GLY A 558 -6.90 11.47 -10.54
N GLN A 559 -7.50 12.57 -10.09
CA GLN A 559 -8.60 12.53 -9.12
C GLN A 559 -9.92 12.03 -9.70
N SER A 560 -10.64 11.21 -8.93
CA SER A 560 -11.96 10.69 -9.36
C SER A 560 -12.94 11.85 -9.57
N ARG A 561 -13.78 11.77 -10.62
CA ARG A 561 -14.86 12.76 -10.86
C ARG A 561 -15.77 12.90 -9.63
N LYS A 562 -15.95 11.84 -8.85
CA LYS A 562 -16.69 11.84 -7.59
C LYS A 562 -16.00 12.61 -6.46
N LEU A 563 -14.68 12.47 -6.28
CA LEU A 563 -13.98 13.32 -5.32
C LEU A 563 -14.07 14.79 -5.72
N ALA A 564 -13.95 15.12 -7.01
CA ALA A 564 -14.07 16.51 -7.47
C ALA A 564 -15.49 17.09 -7.31
N SER A 565 -16.52 16.31 -7.66
CA SER A 565 -17.94 16.74 -7.57
C SER A 565 -18.53 16.66 -6.16
N GLN A 566 -18.08 15.71 -5.34
CA GLN A 566 -18.55 15.48 -3.96
C GLN A 566 -17.57 15.98 -2.90
N PHE A 567 -16.50 16.70 -3.28
CA PHE A 567 -15.50 17.19 -2.32
C PHE A 567 -16.14 17.96 -1.17
N GLY A 568 -17.15 18.80 -1.47
CA GLY A 568 -17.87 19.58 -0.47
C GLY A 568 -18.64 18.74 0.56
N ILE A 569 -18.88 17.46 0.27
CA ILE A 569 -19.55 16.48 1.15
C ILE A 569 -18.51 15.63 1.89
N VAL A 570 -17.26 15.57 1.41
CA VAL A 570 -16.15 14.98 2.17
C VAL A 570 -15.83 15.88 3.36
N HIS A 571 -15.49 15.28 4.51
CA HIS A 571 -15.26 15.98 5.77
C HIS A 571 -14.41 17.28 5.64
N LEU A 572 -13.27 17.24 4.94
CA LEU A 572 -12.44 18.44 4.75
C LEU A 572 -13.10 19.51 3.88
N GLY A 573 -13.85 19.15 2.84
CA GLY A 573 -14.59 20.13 2.04
C GLY A 573 -15.78 20.73 2.78
N ALA A 574 -16.43 19.95 3.64
CA ALA A 574 -17.45 20.45 4.56
C ALA A 574 -16.86 21.48 5.55
N LEU A 575 -15.65 21.23 6.06
CA LEU A 575 -14.92 22.21 6.89
C LEU A 575 -14.55 23.49 6.14
N VAL A 576 -14.16 23.41 4.86
CA VAL A 576 -13.92 24.63 4.05
C VAL A 576 -15.21 25.48 3.97
N SER A 577 -16.35 24.83 3.70
CA SER A 577 -17.65 25.50 3.66
C SER A 577 -18.02 26.12 5.02
N GLU A 578 -17.76 25.40 6.11
CA GLU A 578 -18.04 25.87 7.47
C GLU A 578 -17.17 27.08 7.84
N LEU A 579 -15.86 27.05 7.52
CA LEU A 579 -14.94 28.18 7.72
C LEU A 579 -15.41 29.41 6.94
N ARG A 580 -15.83 29.23 5.69
CA ARG A 580 -16.39 30.32 4.87
C ARG A 580 -17.61 30.96 5.52
N LEU A 581 -18.56 30.15 5.99
CA LEU A 581 -19.77 30.63 6.65
C LEU A 581 -19.44 31.37 7.95
N TYR A 582 -18.52 30.83 8.73
CA TYR A 582 -18.07 31.45 9.96
C TYR A 582 -17.36 32.79 9.69
N GLU A 583 -16.43 32.86 8.73
CA GLU A 583 -15.73 34.11 8.39
C GLU A 583 -16.68 35.22 7.93
N ASP A 584 -17.69 34.90 7.11
CA ASP A 584 -18.68 35.89 6.67
C ASP A 584 -19.45 36.50 7.86
N GLN A 585 -19.89 35.66 8.80
CA GLN A 585 -20.58 36.13 10.00
C GLN A 585 -19.64 36.86 10.95
N ARG A 586 -18.39 36.39 11.08
CA ARG A 586 -17.37 36.96 11.96
C ARG A 586 -16.93 38.36 11.50
N ARG A 587 -16.80 38.59 10.18
CA ARG A 587 -16.48 39.91 9.60
C ARG A 587 -17.53 40.97 9.96
N ARG A 588 -18.80 40.58 10.09
CA ARG A 588 -19.90 41.48 10.49
C ARG A 588 -19.91 41.81 11.98
N ARG A 589 -19.18 41.05 12.79
CA ARG A 589 -19.11 41.19 14.26
C ARG A 589 -17.65 41.13 14.74
N PRO A 590 -16.85 42.15 14.43
CA PRO A 590 -15.44 42.18 14.79
C PRO A 590 -15.27 42.27 16.32
N GLY A 591 -14.25 41.60 16.84
CA GLY A 591 -13.94 41.57 18.27
C GLY A 591 -12.77 40.64 18.54
N LYS A 592 -12.17 40.69 19.73
CA LYS A 592 -11.04 39.82 20.07
C LYS A 592 -11.44 38.35 20.23
N ALA A 593 -12.64 38.09 20.74
CA ALA A 593 -13.19 36.74 20.91
C ALA A 593 -14.42 36.54 20.03
N PRO A 594 -14.70 35.30 19.58
CA PRO A 594 -15.91 34.98 18.84
C PRO A 594 -17.16 35.15 19.74
N PRO A 595 -18.26 35.71 19.21
CA PRO A 595 -19.54 35.75 19.92
C PRO A 595 -20.05 34.36 20.34
N VAL A 596 -20.64 34.26 21.54
CA VAL A 596 -21.15 32.99 22.13
C VAL A 596 -22.15 32.28 21.21
N ASP A 597 -23.00 33.03 20.52
CA ASP A 597 -23.97 32.46 19.58
C ASP A 597 -23.29 31.81 18.36
N LEU A 598 -22.18 32.38 17.88
CA LEU A 598 -21.36 31.75 16.84
C LEU A 598 -20.64 30.51 17.36
N VAL A 599 -20.10 30.52 18.58
CA VAL A 599 -19.46 29.34 19.20
C VAL A 599 -20.45 28.16 19.28
N ARG A 600 -21.74 28.45 19.49
CA ARG A 600 -22.80 27.44 19.57
C ARG A 600 -23.09 26.76 18.23
N THR A 601 -22.97 27.48 17.12
CA THR A 601 -23.36 26.97 15.79
C THR A 601 -22.16 26.59 14.92
N HIS A 602 -21.03 27.29 15.06
CA HIS A 602 -19.86 27.17 14.20
C HIS A 602 -18.70 26.45 14.89
N TYR A 603 -18.07 25.52 14.18
CA TYR A 603 -16.92 24.79 14.71
C TYR A 603 -15.68 25.70 14.77
N PHE A 604 -15.38 26.47 13.73
CA PHE A 604 -14.21 27.35 13.75
C PHE A 604 -14.30 28.44 14.83
N ALA A 605 -15.50 28.89 15.20
CA ALA A 605 -15.69 29.76 16.36
C ALA A 605 -15.29 29.06 17.67
N ALA A 606 -15.71 27.81 17.87
CA ALA A 606 -15.30 27.01 19.03
C ALA A 606 -13.80 26.71 19.02
N LYS A 607 -13.22 26.45 17.84
CA LYS A 607 -11.78 26.24 17.66
C LYS A 607 -10.97 27.45 18.15
N GLU A 608 -11.35 28.66 17.74
CA GLU A 608 -10.68 29.89 18.20
C GLU A 608 -10.64 30.00 19.73
N VAL A 609 -11.74 29.64 20.40
CA VAL A 609 -11.81 29.62 21.87
C VAL A 609 -10.83 28.59 22.46
N ILE A 610 -10.81 27.38 21.92
CA ILE A 610 -9.92 26.30 22.39
C ILE A 610 -8.45 26.70 22.23
N ASP A 611 -8.07 27.22 21.06
CA ASP A 611 -6.70 27.65 20.78
C ASP A 611 -6.26 28.80 21.70
N ALA A 612 -7.14 29.80 21.89
CA ALA A 612 -6.88 30.92 22.78
C ALA A 612 -6.72 30.44 24.23
N TRP A 613 -7.57 29.52 24.68
CA TRP A 613 -7.50 28.93 26.01
C TRP A 613 -6.17 28.20 26.25
N GLN A 614 -5.77 27.33 25.33
CA GLN A 614 -4.52 26.56 25.46
C GLN A 614 -3.27 27.45 25.43
N THR A 615 -3.34 28.60 24.77
CA THR A 615 -2.25 29.59 24.74
C THR A 615 -2.08 30.28 26.09
N VAL A 616 -3.19 30.60 26.77
CA VAL A 616 -3.17 31.30 28.07
C VAL A 616 -3.00 30.33 29.24
N HIS A 617 -3.49 29.09 29.10
CA HIS A 617 -3.51 28.08 30.15
C HIS A 617 -2.83 26.78 29.66
N PRO A 618 -1.49 26.74 29.65
CA PRO A 618 -0.76 25.56 29.26
C PRO A 618 -1.06 24.39 30.23
N TRP A 619 -1.08 23.18 29.67
CA TRP A 619 -1.57 21.97 30.34
C TRP A 619 -0.69 21.53 31.53
N ASP A 620 0.57 21.94 31.58
CA ASP A 620 1.59 21.56 32.57
C ASP A 620 1.71 22.55 33.74
N ALA A 621 0.94 23.65 33.73
CA ALA A 621 1.04 24.71 34.75
C ALA A 621 0.18 24.49 36.01
N ARG A 622 -0.51 23.35 36.16
CA ARG A 622 -1.53 23.14 37.22
C ARG A 622 -1.07 22.22 38.38
N PRO A 623 -1.48 22.52 39.62
CA PRO A 623 -1.15 21.68 40.78
C PRO A 623 -1.85 20.32 40.76
N ALA A 624 -1.16 19.29 41.25
CA ALA A 624 -1.66 17.91 41.26
C ALA A 624 -2.78 17.72 42.31
N VAL A 625 -4.03 17.86 41.89
CA VAL A 625 -5.21 17.49 42.67
C VAL A 625 -5.63 16.06 42.31
N PRO A 626 -6.10 15.22 43.26
CA PRO A 626 -6.65 13.91 42.94
C PRO A 626 -7.81 13.98 41.94
N SER A 627 -7.87 13.03 41.02
CA SER A 627 -8.96 12.97 40.04
C SER A 627 -10.31 12.70 40.69
N THR A 628 -11.35 13.34 40.15
CA THR A 628 -12.75 13.10 40.52
C THR A 628 -13.44 12.11 39.58
N VAL A 629 -12.73 11.59 38.57
CA VAL A 629 -13.25 10.60 37.62
C VAL A 629 -13.39 9.23 38.33
N PRO A 630 -14.60 8.63 38.36
CA PRO A 630 -14.81 7.31 38.96
C PRO A 630 -13.98 6.21 38.30
N ARG A 631 -13.60 5.18 39.08
CA ARG A 631 -12.88 3.98 38.58
C ARG A 631 -13.79 3.02 37.80
N ARG A 632 -14.36 3.54 36.72
CA ARG A 632 -15.25 2.82 35.81
C ARG A 632 -14.72 2.94 34.40
N ILE A 633 -14.69 1.83 33.67
CA ILE A 633 -14.41 1.78 32.24
C ILE A 633 -15.65 1.28 31.54
N VAL A 634 -16.07 1.98 30.49
CA VAL A 634 -17.23 1.62 29.70
C VAL A 634 -16.89 1.59 28.22
N GLN A 635 -17.38 0.58 27.51
CA GLN A 635 -17.25 0.44 26.07
C GLN A 635 -18.59 0.02 25.45
N TYR A 636 -18.75 0.28 24.16
CA TYR A 636 -19.93 -0.10 23.39
C TYR A 636 -19.58 -0.94 22.17
N TRP A 637 -20.36 -1.99 21.96
CA TRP A 637 -20.43 -2.72 20.71
C TRP A 637 -21.88 -3.12 20.47
N ASN A 638 -22.59 -2.37 19.64
CA ASN A 638 -23.19 -3.01 18.47
C ASN A 638 -24.11 -4.22 18.71
N ARG A 639 -23.46 -5.37 18.60
CA ARG A 639 -24.02 -6.71 18.57
C ARG A 639 -23.59 -7.44 19.84
N THR A 640 -24.33 -8.45 20.26
CA THR A 640 -23.96 -9.26 21.43
C THR A 640 -22.66 -10.05 21.18
N GLU A 641 -22.43 -10.50 19.94
CA GLU A 641 -21.19 -11.17 19.56
C GLU A 641 -20.12 -10.17 19.10
N VAL A 642 -19.03 -10.10 19.87
CA VAL A 642 -17.85 -9.30 19.56
C VAL A 642 -16.82 -10.17 18.82
N PRO A 643 -16.33 -9.74 17.63
CA PRO A 643 -15.27 -10.43 16.90
C PRO A 643 -14.03 -10.67 17.76
N ALA A 644 -13.34 -11.80 17.57
CA ALA A 644 -12.19 -12.19 18.40
C ALA A 644 -11.08 -11.12 18.41
N SER A 645 -10.79 -10.51 17.25
CA SER A 645 -9.78 -9.46 17.13
C SER A 645 -10.13 -8.19 17.92
N ILE A 646 -11.42 -7.84 18.05
CA ILE A 646 -11.90 -6.69 18.84
C ILE A 646 -11.88 -7.04 20.32
N ARG A 647 -12.36 -8.24 20.67
CA ARG A 647 -12.35 -8.74 22.05
C ARG A 647 -10.95 -8.72 22.64
N ALA A 648 -9.93 -9.12 21.87
CA ALA A 648 -8.54 -9.06 22.29
C ALA A 648 -8.09 -7.63 22.67
N ILE A 649 -8.59 -6.60 22.00
CA ILE A 649 -8.33 -5.19 22.34
C ILE A 649 -9.09 -4.79 23.61
N MET A 650 -10.38 -5.10 23.70
CA MET A 650 -11.20 -4.80 24.89
C MET A 650 -10.66 -5.46 26.17
N GLU A 651 -10.05 -6.64 26.06
CA GLU A 651 -9.43 -7.32 27.20
C GLU A 651 -8.26 -6.52 27.82
N SER A 652 -7.62 -5.62 27.06
CA SER A 652 -6.62 -4.69 27.61
C SER A 652 -7.22 -3.72 28.64
N TRP A 653 -8.49 -3.36 28.49
CA TRP A 653 -9.24 -2.50 29.42
C TRP A 653 -9.95 -3.30 30.51
N ARG A 654 -10.55 -4.44 30.14
CA ARG A 654 -11.34 -5.28 31.06
C ARG A 654 -10.52 -5.86 32.20
N LYS A 655 -9.25 -6.20 31.95
CA LYS A 655 -8.38 -6.87 32.92
C LYS A 655 -7.65 -5.91 33.87
N VAL A 656 -7.90 -4.60 33.79
CA VAL A 656 -7.25 -3.62 34.66
C VAL A 656 -7.69 -3.84 36.12
N PRO A 657 -6.77 -4.16 37.05
CA PRO A 657 -7.13 -4.42 38.44
C PRO A 657 -7.72 -3.19 39.13
N GLY A 658 -8.79 -3.37 39.91
CA GLY A 658 -9.39 -2.28 40.71
C GLY A 658 -10.31 -1.34 39.93
N TRP A 659 -10.65 -1.66 38.69
CA TRP A 659 -11.59 -0.91 37.85
C TRP A 659 -12.84 -1.72 37.55
N HIS A 660 -14.00 -1.05 37.55
CA HIS A 660 -15.25 -1.67 37.13
C HIS A 660 -15.44 -1.53 35.62
N TYR A 661 -15.45 -2.65 34.90
CA TYR A 661 -15.64 -2.68 33.45
C TYR A 661 -17.09 -3.01 33.08
N THR A 662 -17.66 -2.25 32.15
CA THR A 662 -19.00 -2.52 31.57
C THR A 662 -18.95 -2.46 30.04
N LEU A 663 -19.47 -3.50 29.38
CA LEU A 663 -19.68 -3.51 27.93
C LEU A 663 -21.18 -3.41 27.63
N PHE A 664 -21.56 -2.43 26.82
CA PHE A 664 -22.93 -2.29 26.32
C PHE A 664 -23.05 -2.87 24.92
N ASP A 665 -24.15 -3.58 24.67
CA ASP A 665 -24.66 -3.84 23.33
C ASP A 665 -25.87 -2.95 23.08
N ARG A 666 -26.39 -2.97 21.85
CA ARG A 666 -27.53 -2.12 21.49
C ARG A 666 -28.78 -2.40 22.34
N GLY A 667 -29.00 -3.65 22.75
CA GLY A 667 -30.15 -4.05 23.55
C GLY A 667 -30.04 -3.56 24.99
N SER A 668 -28.87 -3.73 25.62
CA SER A 668 -28.61 -3.23 26.97
C SER A 668 -28.56 -1.71 27.01
N ALA A 669 -28.02 -1.06 25.98
CA ALA A 669 -28.05 0.40 25.84
C ALA A 669 -29.48 0.96 25.81
N LEU A 670 -30.37 0.37 25.01
CA LEU A 670 -31.78 0.81 24.92
C LEU A 670 -32.55 0.64 26.23
N ARG A 671 -32.28 -0.42 27.00
CA ARG A 671 -32.88 -0.62 28.33
C ARG A 671 -32.35 0.43 29.30
N TRP A 672 -31.03 0.57 29.37
CA TRP A 672 -30.39 1.54 30.26
C TRP A 672 -30.82 2.99 29.97
N LEU A 673 -30.87 3.41 28.70
CA LEU A 673 -31.36 4.74 28.33
C LEU A 673 -32.81 4.98 28.75
N ARG A 674 -33.67 3.96 28.63
CA ARG A 674 -35.06 4.06 29.06
C ARG A 674 -35.17 4.26 30.57
N ASP A 675 -34.40 3.49 31.32
CA ASP A 675 -34.48 3.47 32.78
C ASP A 675 -33.84 4.74 33.40
N THR A 676 -32.79 5.27 32.78
CA THR A 676 -32.05 6.45 33.27
C THR A 676 -32.63 7.78 32.77
N TYR A 677 -33.04 7.88 31.50
CA TYR A 677 -33.41 9.17 30.86
C TYR A 677 -34.83 9.18 30.27
N GLY A 678 -35.46 8.03 30.04
CA GLY A 678 -36.82 7.93 29.50
C GLY A 678 -36.92 7.90 27.97
N ALA A 679 -38.13 8.12 27.47
CA ALA A 679 -38.51 7.82 26.08
C ALA A 679 -37.82 8.70 25.02
N GLU A 680 -37.48 9.95 25.36
CA GLU A 680 -36.87 10.90 24.42
C GLU A 680 -35.45 10.48 24.01
N HIS A 681 -34.61 10.09 24.98
CA HIS A 681 -33.24 9.62 24.72
C HIS A 681 -33.24 8.30 23.96
N VAL A 682 -34.19 7.41 24.28
CA VAL A 682 -34.40 6.17 23.51
C VAL A 682 -34.76 6.48 22.06
N ARG A 683 -35.60 7.50 21.82
CA ARG A 683 -35.96 7.93 20.47
C ARG A 683 -34.76 8.49 19.72
N ALA A 684 -33.99 9.38 20.34
CA ALA A 684 -32.78 9.95 19.73
C ALA A 684 -31.76 8.86 19.35
N PHE A 685 -31.47 7.93 20.25
CA PHE A 685 -30.58 6.79 19.98
C PHE A 685 -31.07 5.94 18.79
N LYS A 686 -32.38 5.73 18.66
CA LYS A 686 -32.98 5.00 17.52
C LYS A 686 -32.96 5.79 16.21
N LEU A 687 -32.85 7.12 16.26
CA LEU A 687 -32.80 8.00 15.09
C LEU A 687 -31.38 8.21 14.55
N ALA A 688 -30.36 7.69 15.23
CA ALA A 688 -28.99 7.65 14.74
C ALA A 688 -28.91 6.99 13.35
N ASN A 689 -28.19 7.64 12.42
CA ASN A 689 -28.08 7.19 11.03
C ASN A 689 -27.21 5.93 10.87
N HIS A 690 -26.26 5.73 11.79
CA HIS A 690 -25.36 4.58 11.79
C HIS A 690 -24.81 4.32 13.20
N VAL A 691 -24.15 3.17 13.36
CA VAL A 691 -23.64 2.67 14.64
C VAL A 691 -22.69 3.64 15.36
N ALA A 692 -21.92 4.43 14.61
CA ALA A 692 -21.03 5.42 15.24
C ALA A 692 -21.80 6.56 15.90
N GLU A 693 -22.93 7.04 15.32
CA GLU A 693 -23.80 8.02 16.00
C GLU A 693 -24.46 7.42 17.25
N GLU A 694 -24.85 6.14 17.21
CA GLU A 694 -25.36 5.42 18.40
C GLU A 694 -24.31 5.42 19.52
N SER A 695 -23.06 5.09 19.17
CA SER A 695 -21.91 5.06 20.09
C SER A 695 -21.57 6.43 20.67
N ASP A 696 -21.56 7.45 19.80
CA ASP A 696 -21.30 8.84 20.17
C ASP A 696 -22.34 9.40 21.13
N PHE A 697 -23.62 9.13 20.89
CA PHE A 697 -24.67 9.60 21.79
C PHE A 697 -24.65 8.84 23.13
N LEU A 698 -24.51 7.51 23.07
CA LEU A 698 -24.55 6.66 24.26
C LEU A 698 -23.37 6.94 25.21
N ARG A 699 -22.14 7.14 24.69
CA ARG A 699 -20.97 7.41 25.55
C ARG A 699 -21.16 8.65 26.40
N LEU A 700 -21.74 9.70 25.82
CA LEU A 700 -21.99 10.97 26.52
C LEU A 700 -23.03 10.78 27.62
N CYS A 701 -24.12 10.05 27.33
CA CYS A 701 -25.14 9.72 28.32
C CYS A 701 -24.55 8.91 29.49
N LEU A 702 -23.76 7.88 29.20
CA LEU A 702 -23.13 7.02 30.22
C LEU A 702 -22.17 7.81 31.14
N LEU A 703 -21.35 8.69 30.54
CA LEU A 703 -20.43 9.54 31.29
C LEU A 703 -21.15 10.62 32.10
N LEU A 704 -22.25 11.17 31.57
CA LEU A 704 -23.06 12.14 32.31
C LEU A 704 -23.67 11.51 33.56
N ALA A 705 -24.27 10.32 33.40
CA ALA A 705 -25.00 9.65 34.47
C ALA A 705 -24.08 9.09 35.57
N ASP A 706 -23.01 8.38 35.19
CA ASP A 706 -22.19 7.65 36.16
C ASP A 706 -20.70 8.02 36.15
N GLY A 707 -20.25 8.84 35.20
CA GLY A 707 -18.83 9.16 35.02
C GLY A 707 -17.98 7.96 34.61
N GLY A 708 -16.66 8.18 34.60
CA GLY A 708 -15.64 7.17 34.33
C GLY A 708 -14.85 7.46 33.05
N ILE A 709 -14.30 6.40 32.47
CA ILE A 709 -13.56 6.41 31.21
C ILE A 709 -14.39 5.68 30.15
N TYR A 710 -14.66 6.36 29.05
CA TYR A 710 -15.13 5.72 27.83
C TYR A 710 -13.95 5.56 26.86
N ALA A 711 -13.83 4.39 26.23
CA ALA A 711 -12.86 4.11 25.16
C ALA A 711 -13.53 3.36 24.00
N ASP A 712 -13.23 3.75 22.76
CA ASP A 712 -13.69 3.01 21.59
C ASP A 712 -13.22 1.55 21.62
N ALA A 713 -14.02 0.66 21.03
CA ALA A 713 -13.83 -0.79 21.04
C ALA A 713 -12.48 -1.24 20.42
N ASP A 714 -11.93 -0.44 19.52
CA ASP A 714 -10.70 -0.68 18.77
C ASP A 714 -9.50 0.15 19.26
N ASP A 715 -9.63 0.84 20.40
CA ASP A 715 -8.55 1.55 21.06
C ASP A 715 -7.86 0.64 22.06
N LEU A 716 -6.57 0.36 21.87
CA LEU A 716 -5.80 -0.54 22.71
C LEU A 716 -5.18 0.21 23.89
N LEU A 717 -5.46 -0.22 25.12
CA LEU A 717 -4.72 0.26 26.29
C LEU A 717 -3.30 -0.32 26.29
N THR A 718 -2.30 0.56 26.25
CA THR A 718 -0.86 0.21 26.26
C THR A 718 -0.14 0.62 27.55
N GLY A 719 -0.73 1.53 28.32
CA GLY A 719 -0.28 1.97 29.63
C GLY A 719 -1.31 1.69 30.71
N THR A 720 -1.65 2.68 31.52
CA THR A 720 -2.57 2.53 32.68
C THR A 720 -3.66 3.59 32.68
N PRO A 721 -4.90 3.28 33.04
CA PRO A 721 -5.97 4.29 33.11
C PRO A 721 -5.70 5.36 34.16
N GLU A 722 -5.01 5.05 35.25
CA GLU A 722 -4.60 6.02 36.28
C GLU A 722 -3.73 7.14 35.71
N ALA A 723 -2.82 6.81 34.78
CA ALA A 723 -1.97 7.79 34.14
C ALA A 723 -2.73 8.74 33.21
N LEU A 724 -3.95 8.38 32.77
CA LEU A 724 -4.85 9.32 32.08
C LEU A 724 -5.49 10.32 33.04
N LEU A 725 -5.58 9.98 34.32
CA LEU A 725 -6.28 10.76 35.36
C LEU A 725 -5.34 11.55 36.27
N GLN A 726 -4.01 11.45 36.09
CA GLN A 726 -3.02 12.08 36.98
C GLN A 726 -2.98 13.63 36.90
N TYR A 727 -3.74 14.24 35.99
CA TYR A 727 -3.64 15.65 35.63
C TYR A 727 -4.56 16.59 36.43
N GLY A 728 -5.44 16.03 37.27
CA GLY A 728 -6.31 16.82 38.14
C GLY A 728 -7.72 16.27 38.28
N ALA A 729 -8.51 16.97 39.10
CA ALA A 729 -9.96 16.80 39.18
C ALA A 729 -10.65 17.28 37.89
N GLY A 730 -11.74 16.64 37.50
CA GLY A 730 -12.57 17.09 36.38
C GLY A 730 -12.44 16.26 35.10
N LEU A 731 -12.97 16.83 34.01
CA LEU A 731 -12.93 16.29 32.66
C LEU A 731 -11.51 16.30 32.10
N VAL A 732 -11.08 15.18 31.52
CA VAL A 732 -9.84 15.07 30.75
C VAL A 732 -10.16 14.71 29.31
N VAL A 733 -9.71 15.58 28.39
CA VAL A 733 -9.93 15.44 26.95
C VAL A 733 -8.68 15.83 26.16
N PHE A 734 -8.61 15.37 24.90
CA PHE A 734 -7.42 15.50 24.06
C PHE A 734 -7.76 16.23 22.75
N PRO A 735 -7.40 17.51 22.59
CA PRO A 735 -7.54 18.19 21.31
C PRO A 735 -6.60 17.61 20.25
N GLU A 736 -7.13 17.40 19.04
CA GLU A 736 -6.33 16.97 17.89
C GLU A 736 -5.30 18.06 17.53
N PRO A 737 -4.00 17.75 17.35
CA PRO A 737 -2.99 18.74 17.02
C PRO A 737 -3.28 19.54 15.75
N THR A 738 -3.97 18.96 14.76
CA THR A 738 -4.25 19.64 13.50
C THR A 738 -5.43 20.59 13.59
N LEU A 739 -6.63 20.12 13.92
CA LEU A 739 -7.83 20.96 13.84
C LEU A 739 -8.26 21.53 15.20
N SER A 740 -7.60 21.15 16.30
CA SER A 740 -8.01 21.43 17.69
C SER A 740 -9.39 20.88 18.05
N SER A 741 -9.91 19.94 17.25
CA SER A 741 -11.14 19.23 17.57
C SER A 741 -10.88 18.28 18.73
N ILE A 742 -11.77 18.27 19.71
CA ILE A 742 -11.65 17.37 20.85
C ILE A 742 -11.93 15.93 20.43
N GLU A 743 -10.96 15.04 20.66
CA GLU A 743 -11.10 13.62 20.37
C GLU A 743 -12.30 13.01 21.12
N ASN A 744 -13.12 12.26 20.38
CA ASN A 744 -14.36 11.68 20.91
C ASN A 744 -14.19 10.19 21.27
N ASN A 745 -13.13 9.54 20.79
CA ASN A 745 -12.87 8.10 20.96
C ASN A 745 -12.46 7.71 22.38
N LEU A 746 -11.82 8.62 23.13
CA LEU A 746 -11.51 8.44 24.55
C LEU A 746 -11.92 9.68 25.36
N LEU A 747 -12.75 9.48 26.39
CA LEU A 747 -13.23 10.55 27.27
C LEU A 747 -13.14 10.11 28.73
N CYS A 748 -12.61 10.96 29.60
CA CYS A 748 -12.55 10.73 31.04
C CYS A 748 -13.33 11.83 31.76
N ALA A 749 -14.46 11.52 32.38
CA ALA A 749 -15.31 12.56 32.97
C ALA A 749 -15.82 12.17 34.37
N PRO A 750 -15.92 13.13 35.31
CA PRO A 750 -16.68 12.94 36.52
C PRO A 750 -18.17 12.91 36.19
N ARG A 751 -18.95 12.34 37.10
CA ARG A 751 -20.42 12.36 37.00
C ARG A 751 -20.92 13.80 36.96
N GLY A 752 -21.86 14.08 36.06
CA GLY A 752 -22.53 15.39 36.00
C GLY A 752 -21.71 16.55 35.41
N HIS A 753 -20.55 16.28 34.79
CA HIS A 753 -19.71 17.36 34.26
C HIS A 753 -20.45 18.26 33.24
N ALA A 754 -20.30 19.58 33.37
CA ALA A 754 -21.06 20.56 32.58
C ALA A 754 -20.88 20.42 31.06
N VAL A 755 -19.64 20.19 30.61
CA VAL A 755 -19.33 19.93 29.20
C VAL A 755 -20.08 18.69 28.67
N ILE A 756 -20.10 17.60 29.44
CA ILE A 756 -20.78 16.36 29.01
C ILE A 756 -22.29 16.56 28.99
N ALA A 757 -22.86 17.26 29.98
CA ALA A 757 -24.28 17.61 30.01
C ALA A 757 -24.69 18.39 28.75
N ARG A 758 -23.88 19.38 28.38
CA ARG A 758 -24.08 20.19 27.17
C ARG A 758 -23.94 19.37 25.89
N ALA A 759 -22.96 18.47 25.83
CA ALA A 759 -22.75 17.59 24.70
C ALA A 759 -23.93 16.62 24.48
N VAL A 760 -24.52 16.10 25.57
CA VAL A 760 -25.75 15.30 25.51
C VAL A 760 -26.91 16.13 24.95
N ASP A 761 -27.15 17.34 25.46
CA ASP A 761 -28.23 18.22 25.00
C ASP A 761 -28.09 18.59 23.50
N LEU A 762 -26.89 18.98 23.06
CA LEU A 762 -26.62 19.29 21.66
C LEU A 762 -26.86 18.08 20.75
N SER A 763 -26.35 16.91 21.12
CA SER A 763 -26.52 15.67 20.34
C SER A 763 -27.99 15.22 20.31
N LEU A 764 -28.68 15.33 21.44
CA LEU A 764 -30.09 14.97 21.58
C LEU A 764 -30.96 15.79 20.63
N ARG A 765 -30.81 17.12 20.64
CA ARG A 765 -31.55 18.03 19.76
C ARG A 765 -31.30 17.73 18.31
N ALA A 766 -30.04 17.51 17.93
CA ALA A 766 -29.69 17.29 16.53
C ALA A 766 -30.18 15.93 16.00
N LEU A 767 -30.18 14.88 16.83
CA LEU A 767 -30.75 13.57 16.48
C LEU A 767 -32.28 13.61 16.38
N LEU A 768 -32.96 14.29 17.30
CA LEU A 768 -34.42 14.45 17.27
C LEU A 768 -34.89 15.34 16.12
N GLY A 769 -34.11 16.39 15.81
CA GLY A 769 -34.33 17.31 14.69
C GLY A 769 -34.07 16.68 13.32
N ARG A 770 -33.38 15.53 13.28
CA ARG A 770 -32.90 14.88 12.05
C ARG A 770 -32.01 15.80 11.22
N ASP A 771 -31.10 16.50 11.89
CA ASP A 771 -30.15 17.39 11.25
C ASP A 771 -29.36 16.61 10.19
N ASN A 772 -29.25 17.19 9.00
CA ASN A 772 -28.55 16.60 7.86
C ASN A 772 -27.04 16.91 7.87
N ASP A 773 -26.52 17.31 9.03
CA ASP A 773 -25.11 17.58 9.27
C ASP A 773 -24.30 16.28 9.33
N SER A 774 -22.98 16.41 9.13
CA SER A 774 -22.07 15.28 9.27
C SER A 774 -22.10 14.72 10.70
N THR A 775 -21.89 13.40 10.85
CA THR A 775 -21.68 12.72 12.15
C THR A 775 -20.74 13.51 13.05
N TRP A 776 -19.64 14.01 12.47
CA TRP A 776 -18.60 14.75 13.15
C TRP A 776 -19.12 16.04 13.80
N SER A 777 -20.04 16.76 13.12
CA SER A 777 -20.64 18.00 13.62
C SER A 777 -21.81 17.75 14.57
N LYS A 778 -22.53 16.63 14.40
CA LYS A 778 -23.79 16.31 15.09
C LYS A 778 -23.59 15.62 16.43
N THR A 779 -22.80 14.55 16.44
CA THR A 779 -22.57 13.68 17.62
C THR A 779 -21.08 13.52 17.93
N GLY A 780 -20.20 13.86 16.99
CA GLY A 780 -18.77 13.59 17.06
C GLY A 780 -17.90 14.74 17.59
N PRO A 781 -16.59 14.75 17.23
CA PRO A 781 -15.60 15.70 17.74
C PRO A 781 -15.96 17.18 17.59
N GLY A 782 -16.58 17.57 16.47
CA GLY A 782 -16.97 18.97 16.24
C GLY A 782 -18.01 19.45 17.23
N MET A 783 -19.00 18.61 17.56
CA MET A 783 -20.00 18.89 18.58
C MET A 783 -19.36 19.01 19.97
N LEU A 784 -18.51 18.06 20.36
CA LEU A 784 -17.84 18.07 21.66
C LEU A 784 -16.91 19.29 21.83
N THR A 785 -16.29 19.73 20.73
CA THR A 785 -15.48 20.97 20.70
C THR A 785 -16.34 22.19 21.01
N ARG A 786 -17.53 22.31 20.40
CA ARG A 786 -18.49 23.40 20.70
C ARG A 786 -18.96 23.34 22.16
N ALA A 787 -19.32 22.16 22.66
CA ALA A 787 -19.75 21.98 24.04
C ALA A 787 -18.68 22.44 25.05
N THR A 788 -17.42 22.09 24.77
CA THR A 788 -16.29 22.46 25.61
C THR A 788 -15.99 23.95 25.52
N ALA A 789 -15.90 24.51 24.31
CA ALA A 789 -15.67 25.95 24.12
C ALA A 789 -16.73 26.80 24.83
N LEU A 790 -18.00 26.39 24.78
CA LEU A 790 -19.07 27.08 25.52
C LEU A 790 -18.84 27.05 27.04
N HIS A 791 -18.31 25.96 27.60
CA HIS A 791 -18.00 25.89 29.04
C HIS A 791 -16.87 26.85 29.39
N LEU A 792 -15.81 26.88 28.57
CA LEU A 792 -14.65 27.75 28.79
C LEU A 792 -14.99 29.24 28.79
N ILE A 793 -15.96 29.67 27.99
CA ILE A 793 -16.35 31.10 27.90
C ILE A 793 -17.43 31.49 28.91
N GLU A 794 -18.33 30.58 29.26
CA GLU A 794 -19.45 30.88 30.16
C GLU A 794 -19.04 30.79 31.63
N ASP A 795 -18.12 29.88 31.98
CA ASP A 795 -17.58 29.75 33.34
C ASP A 795 -16.06 29.48 33.34
N PRO A 796 -15.23 30.51 33.05
CA PRO A 796 -13.79 30.35 32.96
C PRO A 796 -13.15 29.89 34.29
N GLU A 797 -13.68 30.34 35.44
CA GLU A 797 -13.13 29.97 36.74
C GLU A 797 -13.36 28.49 37.05
N ALA A 798 -14.56 27.97 36.81
CA ALA A 798 -14.83 26.54 36.93
C ALA A 798 -13.99 25.73 35.94
N ALA A 799 -13.97 26.15 34.67
CA ALA A 799 -13.20 25.51 33.60
C ALA A 799 -11.70 25.36 33.92
N LEU A 800 -11.12 26.34 34.62
CA LEU A 800 -9.73 26.26 35.09
C LEU A 800 -9.49 25.14 36.09
N SER A 801 -10.51 24.80 36.88
CA SER A 801 -10.42 23.79 37.92
C SER A 801 -10.88 22.40 37.47
N ASP A 802 -11.81 22.33 36.50
CA ASP A 802 -12.53 21.10 36.17
C ASP A 802 -12.32 20.60 34.73
N THR A 803 -11.62 21.34 33.86
CA THR A 803 -11.48 20.96 32.46
C THR A 803 -10.01 20.96 32.03
N HIS A 804 -9.50 19.78 31.64
CA HIS A 804 -8.11 19.57 31.23
C HIS A 804 -8.03 19.24 29.74
N LEU A 805 -7.42 20.16 28.98
CA LEU A 805 -7.14 20.01 27.56
C LEU A 805 -5.68 19.55 27.37
N LEU A 806 -5.49 18.25 27.16
CA LEU A 806 -4.16 17.63 27.15
C LEU A 806 -3.64 17.37 25.72
N PRO A 807 -2.33 17.51 25.47
CA PRO A 807 -1.75 17.14 24.18
C PRO A 807 -1.98 15.66 23.84
N ARG A 808 -2.30 15.36 22.58
CA ARG A 808 -2.47 13.99 22.07
C ARG A 808 -1.26 13.07 22.33
N ALA A 809 -0.06 13.62 22.42
CA ALA A 809 1.12 12.84 22.79
C ALA A 809 0.95 12.12 24.14
N LEU A 810 0.25 12.74 25.11
CA LEU A 810 -0.02 12.11 26.42
C LEU A 810 -1.02 10.96 26.30
N LEU A 811 -2.02 11.08 25.43
CA LEU A 811 -2.92 9.99 25.06
C LEU A 811 -2.13 8.82 24.46
N HIS A 812 -1.27 9.06 23.47
CA HIS A 812 -0.48 8.01 22.81
C HIS A 812 0.49 7.27 23.73
N ARG A 813 0.86 7.86 24.88
CA ARG A 813 1.68 7.17 25.91
C ARG A 813 0.91 6.06 26.63
N GLN A 814 -0.42 6.14 26.65
CA GLN A 814 -1.32 5.24 27.39
C GLN A 814 -2.22 4.42 26.48
N VAL A 815 -2.62 4.94 25.32
CA VAL A 815 -3.58 4.31 24.41
C VAL A 815 -3.02 4.31 23.00
N HIS A 816 -3.18 3.20 22.28
CA HIS A 816 -2.95 3.13 20.84
C HIS A 816 -4.31 3.17 20.13
N PRO A 817 -4.74 4.36 19.66
CA PRO A 817 -6.07 4.52 19.10
C PRO A 817 -6.18 3.91 17.71
N HIS A 818 -7.40 3.50 17.36
CA HIS A 818 -7.81 3.04 16.03
C HIS A 818 -6.97 1.91 15.45
N MET A 819 -6.84 0.80 16.20
CA MET A 819 -6.13 -0.39 15.74
C MET A 819 -6.59 -0.81 14.33
N ALA A 820 -5.63 -1.12 13.46
CA ALA A 820 -5.89 -1.55 12.08
C ALA A 820 -6.31 -3.02 12.05
N LEU A 821 -7.56 -3.28 12.45
CA LEU A 821 -8.08 -4.63 12.66
C LEU A 821 -8.77 -5.20 11.40
N PRO A 822 -8.71 -6.53 11.18
CA PRO A 822 -9.28 -7.18 10.00
C PRO A 822 -10.77 -6.91 9.77
N TYR A 823 -11.56 -6.80 10.84
CA TYR A 823 -13.01 -6.58 10.72
C TYR A 823 -13.36 -5.31 9.93
N LYS A 824 -12.51 -4.27 9.96
CA LYS A 824 -12.73 -2.96 9.29
C LYS A 824 -12.76 -3.05 7.76
N SER A 825 -12.31 -4.17 7.19
CA SER A 825 -12.34 -4.43 5.74
C SER A 825 -13.35 -5.50 5.36
N THR A 826 -14.24 -5.91 6.26
CA THR A 826 -15.32 -6.87 5.98
C THR A 826 -16.65 -6.16 5.75
N ALA A 827 -17.62 -6.83 5.14
CA ALA A 827 -19.00 -6.33 4.99
C ALA A 827 -19.72 -6.07 6.33
N GLN A 828 -19.17 -6.56 7.45
CA GLN A 828 -19.74 -6.33 8.79
C GLN A 828 -19.34 -4.96 9.37
N TYR A 829 -18.35 -4.27 8.79
CA TYR A 829 -17.94 -2.95 9.24
C TYR A 829 -19.02 -1.92 8.93
N TRP A 830 -19.32 -1.04 9.89
CA TRP A 830 -20.40 -0.05 9.77
C TRP A 830 -20.20 0.93 8.61
N ASN A 831 -18.96 1.15 8.17
CA ASN A 831 -18.61 2.00 7.03
C ASN A 831 -18.09 1.18 5.83
N ALA A 832 -18.46 -0.11 5.75
CA ALA A 832 -18.13 -0.93 4.60
C ALA A 832 -18.83 -0.40 3.34
N GLN A 833 -18.06 -0.14 2.29
CA GLN A 833 -18.60 0.24 0.96
C GLN A 833 -18.97 -0.98 0.10
N THR A 834 -18.66 -2.19 0.57
CA THR A 834 -18.87 -3.45 -0.14
C THR A 834 -20.02 -4.22 0.51
N GLY A 835 -21.03 -4.60 -0.29
CA GLY A 835 -22.11 -5.50 0.15
C GLY A 835 -21.63 -6.92 0.44
N GLU A 836 -22.55 -7.79 0.83
CA GLU A 836 -22.25 -9.21 1.07
C GLU A 836 -21.61 -9.87 -0.16
N VAL A 837 -20.58 -10.69 0.06
CA VAL A 837 -19.91 -11.43 -1.01
C VAL A 837 -20.87 -12.44 -1.63
N SER A 838 -20.96 -12.43 -2.96
CA SER A 838 -21.81 -13.34 -3.73
C SER A 838 -21.55 -14.82 -3.41
N HIS A 839 -22.63 -15.60 -3.41
CA HIS A 839 -22.60 -17.05 -3.26
C HIS A 839 -21.62 -17.72 -4.24
N ALA A 840 -21.55 -17.26 -5.49
CA ALA A 840 -20.63 -17.82 -6.50
C ALA A 840 -19.15 -17.74 -6.08
N VAL A 841 -18.74 -16.62 -5.46
CA VAL A 841 -17.37 -16.44 -4.99
C VAL A 841 -17.09 -17.33 -3.78
N ARG A 842 -18.02 -17.42 -2.83
CA ARG A 842 -17.89 -18.31 -1.65
C ARG A 842 -17.76 -19.78 -2.05
N THR A 843 -18.58 -20.22 -3.01
CA THR A 843 -18.54 -21.59 -3.54
C THR A 843 -17.21 -21.87 -4.24
N ALA A 844 -16.77 -20.98 -5.13
CA ALA A 844 -15.48 -21.11 -5.82
C ALA A 844 -14.29 -21.19 -4.85
N LEU A 845 -14.26 -20.34 -3.81
CA LEU A 845 -13.20 -20.38 -2.79
C LEU A 845 -13.19 -21.72 -2.01
N SER A 846 -14.38 -22.26 -1.72
CA SER A 846 -14.52 -23.53 -1.01
C SER A 846 -14.05 -24.73 -1.84
N GLU A 847 -14.24 -24.69 -3.16
CA GLU A 847 -13.75 -25.72 -4.09
C GLU A 847 -12.22 -25.77 -4.12
N VAL A 848 -11.55 -24.61 -4.14
CA VAL A 848 -10.07 -24.52 -4.16
C VAL A 848 -9.45 -25.21 -2.94
N VAL A 849 -10.09 -25.12 -1.77
CA VAL A 849 -9.60 -25.71 -0.52
C VAL A 849 -9.82 -27.23 -0.46
N LYS A 850 -10.75 -27.78 -1.23
CA LYS A 850 -11.07 -29.22 -1.22
C LYS A 850 -10.16 -30.06 -2.11
N VAL A 851 -9.40 -29.44 -3.02
CA VAL A 851 -8.47 -30.14 -3.92
C VAL A 851 -7.10 -30.23 -3.22
N PRO A 852 -6.63 -31.41 -2.80
CA PRO A 852 -5.31 -31.53 -2.19
C PRO A 852 -4.23 -31.21 -3.24
N TYR A 853 -3.24 -30.40 -2.85
CA TYR A 853 -2.09 -30.12 -3.69
C TYR A 853 -1.25 -31.40 -3.84
N SER A 854 -1.08 -31.87 -5.08
CA SER A 854 -0.42 -33.14 -5.42
C SER A 854 1.05 -33.25 -4.98
N GLY A 855 1.66 -32.13 -4.54
CA GLY A 855 2.99 -32.09 -3.92
C GLY A 855 3.10 -32.76 -2.54
N GLN A 856 2.00 -33.20 -1.92
CA GLN A 856 2.02 -33.96 -0.67
C GLN A 856 2.47 -35.43 -0.82
N SER A 857 2.58 -35.95 -2.04
CA SER A 857 2.74 -37.39 -2.28
C SER A 857 4.12 -38.00 -1.91
N HIS A 858 5.08 -37.21 -1.40
CA HIS A 858 6.42 -37.71 -1.06
C HIS A 858 6.97 -37.35 0.33
N ARG A 859 6.16 -36.86 1.28
CA ARG A 859 6.66 -36.57 2.65
C ARG A 859 5.82 -37.08 3.83
N MET A 860 4.84 -37.95 3.61
CA MET A 860 4.14 -38.67 4.69
C MET A 860 4.35 -40.19 4.65
N ALA A 861 5.53 -40.63 4.23
CA ALA A 861 6.05 -41.96 4.56
C ALA A 861 7.44 -41.75 5.18
N ALA A 862 7.59 -42.19 6.44
CA ALA A 862 8.74 -42.03 7.32
C ALA A 862 8.92 -40.64 7.98
N THR A 863 8.17 -40.37 9.06
CA THR A 863 8.64 -40.49 10.46
C THR A 863 7.50 -40.20 11.42
#